data_AF-A0A2M9GL77-F1
#
_entry.id   AF-A0A2M9GL77-F1
#
_cell.length_a   1.000
_cell.length_b   1.000
_cell.length_c   1.000
_cell.angle_alpha   90.00
_cell.angle_beta   90.00
_cell.angle_gamma   90.00
#
_symmetry.space_group_name_H-M   'P 1'
#
loop_
_entity.id
_entity.type
_entity.pdbx_description
1 polymer ?
#
loop_
_entity_poly.entity_id
_entity_poly.type
_entity_poly.pdbx_seq_one_letter_code
_entity_poly.pdbx_strand_id
1 'polypeptide(L)'
;MPPHAILTALKATPMSVAPGSTSSDQAGSSTTLENYIATNGLPLPDSRSSLTELANALIDRALEHPLGNFGGALSWPLPLSTDEQQRLRLNAMYHKHHLGDKRSVVQSKGGLLEFLRYEAPLLEGVLNDPIKVLEALVGSAQGQLMGAALQQRMNGARTEDSANDYLMAAMILQLDPQYFTETHPNKVAGFDVSSDAHWGKPLSTIVDDLSTYLSDIDKTSPEMAKTAAHLLLSMKAPELLIKDVPGTVVYGSAAWVRLAVAAASIEAQTPGKVQNMTFAQVMAEADSAGLADLSATQNAQIAALRVWALANGILSPAQAGRYNTADIEVARNAFNQQTLDQVEASSLIQAKIPSRKDIALARLKERFGEDVPFEEKLLKVHDTKQPFAQPVYDPNRAPAGLFSLLDIAMSGLHNYDWISQDKRINTALQGKSLKFDVKAEFDNQLIQAIDNKKKGIGVAIKHMIAQLPLADRQNLEYGQLEFYQLDTYRLGTGFTGRTLETKNEKLYVKASGANGDTVYELDLKRQSITQVDDNDVTRERQRNGSLVYPIQKFTPPAHADFSQNTQAEVPLPTPSSFTSARTKAIADAFVEHLDIDNRYVIKQAKGASTFDRQMDAEWGVTHFFLDFIPLRSAIRNLRNGDYLDGAIDLVMDIFSFVTAGLGAAAKAAKIATKAVSLSNKALQLSKIVGTTVISELNPLSGVGDLLVGGTRLVSKGITKAKIAAGLTSPTYGTVTWSSFKVGDRTLETSTVLVNGKTYAYDPVKRRPYGSPLAQPDVLDTLSPKSPDTHSPRQSNKRHRYNPMNTDDRPIRLAEPLPKGAYVESLKGTFEPDHFKPHTKMATKEKFNKEMRESYEALDETGLPPRPVIPSVPEPITVQETFVKSFKASNGVVLGESHKEMASFKVLFENIDTLKKQGVKKVYFEGFIEFPCPKSFLDDGIGFLGDGKTKRTDPTFKELCEELQANDIQVIPLDHFYLTRHKDLPRHLRPQLTTPMGTKTRLEEFNYFASETILANSGTEKWVALVGNSHMNTSENVPGLAELTGAIGIAVSNKAGIQGAYGTKVVGRPQNPKKPVGFDGGVPGDLQIYVQP
;
A
#
# COMPACT_ATOMS: atom_id res chain seq x y z
N MET A 1 -23.24 -0.53 -29.54
CA MET A 1 -24.16 -1.52 -30.15
C MET A 1 -25.55 -1.28 -29.60
N PRO A 2 -26.59 -1.24 -30.45
CA PRO A 2 -27.98 -1.20 -30.00
C PRO A 2 -28.38 -2.53 -29.32
N PRO A 3 -29.32 -2.55 -28.36
CA PRO A 3 -29.72 -3.74 -27.60
C PRO A 3 -30.12 -4.93 -28.48
N HIS A 4 -30.82 -4.66 -29.58
CA HIS A 4 -31.27 -5.70 -30.51
C HIS A 4 -30.10 -6.45 -31.18
N ALA A 5 -29.01 -5.75 -31.49
CA ALA A 5 -27.83 -6.39 -32.11
C ALA A 5 -27.10 -7.33 -31.14
N ILE A 6 -27.14 -7.05 -29.84
CA ILE A 6 -26.53 -7.91 -28.80
C ILE A 6 -27.35 -9.19 -28.64
N LEU A 7 -28.67 -9.06 -28.54
CA LEU A 7 -29.56 -10.22 -28.43
C LEU A 7 -29.48 -11.12 -29.68
N THR A 8 -29.43 -10.54 -30.88
CA THR A 8 -29.23 -11.28 -32.12
C THR A 8 -27.89 -12.03 -32.11
N ALA A 9 -26.81 -11.42 -31.62
CA ALA A 9 -25.52 -12.08 -31.51
C ALA A 9 -25.53 -13.24 -30.51
N LEU A 10 -26.16 -13.08 -29.34
CA LEU A 10 -26.27 -14.14 -28.34
C LEU A 10 -27.11 -15.33 -28.83
N LYS A 11 -28.16 -15.06 -29.61
CA LYS A 11 -28.99 -16.08 -30.28
C LYS A 11 -28.22 -16.85 -31.35
N ALA A 12 -27.37 -16.16 -32.10
CA ALA A 12 -26.64 -16.73 -33.22
C ALA A 12 -25.30 -17.39 -32.84
N THR A 13 -24.85 -17.25 -31.59
CA THR A 13 -23.56 -17.78 -31.13
C THR A 13 -23.76 -19.12 -30.43
N PRO A 14 -23.37 -20.25 -31.05
CA PRO A 14 -23.43 -21.57 -30.42
C PRO A 14 -22.32 -21.75 -29.38
N MET A 15 -22.59 -22.58 -28.38
CA MET A 15 -21.70 -22.99 -27.30
C MET A 15 -21.85 -24.49 -27.08
N SER A 16 -20.72 -25.17 -26.86
CA SER A 16 -20.70 -26.56 -26.38
C SER A 16 -20.72 -26.56 -24.86
N VAL A 17 -21.54 -27.43 -24.26
CA VAL A 17 -21.68 -27.56 -22.80
C VAL A 17 -20.95 -28.81 -22.33
N ALA A 18 -20.15 -28.68 -21.27
CA ALA A 18 -19.35 -29.78 -20.74
C ALA A 18 -20.24 -30.97 -20.32
N PRO A 19 -19.93 -32.21 -20.75
CA PRO A 19 -20.69 -33.41 -20.37
C PRO A 19 -20.74 -33.58 -18.85
N GLY A 20 -21.92 -33.85 -18.29
CA GLY A 20 -22.11 -34.08 -16.85
C GLY A 20 -22.25 -32.80 -16.00
N SER A 21 -22.28 -31.61 -16.61
CA SER A 21 -22.66 -30.39 -15.90
C SER A 21 -24.18 -30.27 -15.77
N THR A 22 -24.67 -29.62 -14.71
CA THR A 22 -26.11 -29.31 -14.51
C THR A 22 -26.72 -28.55 -15.69
N SER A 23 -25.92 -27.73 -16.38
CA SER A 23 -26.33 -27.06 -17.62
C SER A 23 -26.47 -28.02 -18.81
N SER A 24 -25.68 -29.10 -18.87
CA SER A 24 -25.76 -30.11 -19.92
C SER A 24 -27.04 -30.93 -19.80
N ASP A 25 -27.44 -31.26 -18.56
CA ASP A 25 -28.66 -32.00 -18.28
C ASP A 25 -29.94 -31.20 -18.62
N GLN A 26 -29.88 -29.87 -18.57
CA GLN A 26 -31.01 -28.99 -18.86
C GLN A 26 -31.02 -28.43 -20.30
N ALA A 27 -29.85 -28.11 -20.88
CA ALA A 27 -29.75 -27.43 -22.16
C ALA A 27 -29.20 -28.29 -23.31
N GLY A 28 -28.78 -29.54 -23.04
CA GLY A 28 -28.13 -30.44 -24.00
C GLY A 28 -26.64 -30.14 -24.22
N SER A 29 -25.98 -30.97 -25.04
CA SER A 29 -24.53 -30.89 -25.32
C SER A 29 -24.11 -29.68 -26.17
N SER A 30 -25.07 -29.02 -26.84
CA SER A 30 -24.87 -27.80 -27.61
C SER A 30 -26.07 -26.87 -27.46
N THR A 31 -25.81 -25.60 -27.18
CA THR A 31 -26.83 -24.60 -26.92
C THR A 31 -26.39 -23.22 -27.43
N THR A 32 -27.27 -22.20 -27.44
CA THR A 32 -26.88 -20.82 -27.77
C THR A 32 -26.40 -20.09 -26.53
N LEU A 33 -25.54 -19.06 -26.67
CA LEU A 33 -25.13 -18.24 -25.53
C LEU A 33 -26.34 -17.62 -24.80
N GLU A 34 -27.37 -17.21 -25.53
CA GLU A 34 -28.63 -16.74 -24.92
C GLU A 34 -29.25 -17.82 -24.02
N ASN A 35 -29.41 -19.03 -24.54
CA ASN A 35 -30.07 -20.11 -23.82
C ASN A 35 -29.22 -20.60 -22.63
N TYR A 36 -27.90 -20.59 -22.77
CA TYR A 36 -26.98 -20.89 -21.67
C TYR A 36 -27.09 -19.85 -20.54
N ILE A 37 -27.09 -18.55 -20.88
CA ILE A 37 -27.26 -17.45 -19.92
C ILE A 37 -28.61 -17.58 -19.20
N ALA A 38 -29.69 -17.80 -19.96
CA ALA A 38 -31.04 -17.94 -19.41
C ALA A 38 -31.20 -19.17 -18.51
N THR A 39 -30.69 -20.34 -18.93
CA THR A 39 -30.77 -21.60 -18.16
C THR A 39 -30.02 -21.50 -16.83
N ASN A 40 -28.94 -20.73 -16.79
CA ASN A 40 -28.18 -20.48 -15.58
C ASN A 40 -28.75 -19.34 -14.70
N GLY A 41 -29.94 -18.81 -15.03
CA GLY A 41 -30.60 -17.75 -14.26
C GLY A 41 -29.89 -16.39 -14.33
N LEU A 42 -29.04 -16.18 -15.33
CA LEU A 42 -28.26 -14.96 -15.52
C LEU A 42 -29.08 -13.94 -16.35
N PRO A 43 -28.99 -12.63 -16.05
CA PRO A 43 -29.70 -11.62 -16.83
C PRO A 43 -29.09 -11.48 -18.23
N LEU A 44 -29.94 -11.46 -19.26
CA LEU A 44 -29.50 -11.22 -20.63
C LEU A 44 -28.99 -9.78 -20.78
N PRO A 45 -27.79 -9.58 -21.34
CA PRO A 45 -27.24 -8.24 -21.47
C PRO A 45 -27.92 -7.46 -22.59
N ASP A 46 -28.39 -6.27 -22.24
CA ASP A 46 -29.09 -5.31 -23.07
C ASP A 46 -28.19 -4.20 -23.64
N SER A 47 -26.93 -4.13 -23.19
CA SER A 47 -25.98 -3.10 -23.55
C SER A 47 -24.56 -3.66 -23.65
N ARG A 48 -23.68 -2.96 -24.35
CA ARG A 48 -22.26 -3.37 -24.45
C ARG A 48 -21.61 -3.44 -23.07
N SER A 49 -21.98 -2.53 -22.17
CA SER A 49 -21.53 -2.53 -20.78
C SER A 49 -22.00 -3.76 -20.03
N SER A 50 -23.30 -4.11 -20.06
CA SER A 50 -23.82 -5.29 -19.35
C SER A 50 -23.28 -6.60 -19.94
N LEU A 51 -23.06 -6.66 -21.26
CA LEU A 51 -22.40 -7.81 -21.90
C LEU A 51 -20.94 -7.96 -21.43
N THR A 52 -20.21 -6.84 -21.36
CA THR A 52 -18.81 -6.85 -20.92
C THR A 52 -18.72 -7.20 -19.43
N GLU A 53 -19.64 -6.72 -18.61
CA GLU A 53 -19.71 -7.06 -17.19
C GLU A 53 -20.05 -8.52 -16.95
N LEU A 54 -21.01 -9.07 -17.70
CA LEU A 54 -21.34 -10.50 -17.65
C LEU A 54 -20.16 -11.36 -18.11
N ALA A 55 -19.52 -11.01 -19.23
CA ALA A 55 -18.34 -11.71 -19.72
C ALA A 55 -17.20 -11.69 -18.69
N ASN A 56 -16.92 -10.53 -18.09
CA ASN A 56 -15.92 -10.41 -17.03
C ASN A 56 -16.30 -11.26 -15.81
N ALA A 57 -17.57 -11.27 -15.39
CA ALA A 57 -18.02 -12.09 -14.25
C ALA A 57 -17.93 -13.59 -14.53
N LEU A 58 -18.19 -14.02 -15.78
CA LEU A 58 -18.05 -15.42 -16.19
C LEU A 58 -16.59 -15.84 -16.30
N ILE A 59 -15.71 -14.98 -16.85
CA ILE A 59 -14.25 -15.20 -16.87
C ILE A 59 -13.72 -15.30 -15.44
N ASP A 60 -14.18 -14.41 -14.55
CA ASP A 60 -13.81 -14.40 -13.13
C ASP A 60 -14.20 -15.69 -12.43
N ARG A 61 -15.44 -16.18 -12.67
CA ARG A 61 -15.93 -17.46 -12.16
C ARG A 61 -15.20 -18.66 -12.77
N ALA A 62 -14.76 -18.57 -14.02
CA ALA A 62 -14.00 -19.65 -14.67
C ALA A 62 -12.57 -19.81 -14.11
N LEU A 63 -12.05 -18.81 -13.40
CA LEU A 63 -10.78 -18.92 -12.67
C LEU A 63 -10.93 -19.68 -11.34
N GLU A 64 -12.15 -19.74 -10.78
CA GLU A 64 -12.43 -20.58 -9.62
C GLU A 64 -12.47 -22.05 -10.02
N HIS A 65 -11.57 -22.85 -9.47
CA HIS A 65 -11.54 -24.28 -9.74
C HIS A 65 -12.77 -24.96 -9.11
N PRO A 66 -13.45 -25.91 -9.77
CA PRO A 66 -14.61 -26.61 -9.20
C PRO A 66 -14.32 -27.33 -7.87
N LEU A 67 -13.08 -27.81 -7.69
CA LEU A 67 -12.58 -28.41 -6.44
C LEU A 67 -12.00 -27.39 -5.43
N GLY A 68 -12.19 -26.09 -5.67
CA GLY A 68 -11.63 -25.00 -4.86
C GLY A 68 -10.09 -25.02 -4.85
N ASN A 69 -9.49 -24.67 -3.72
CA ASN A 69 -8.05 -24.71 -3.49
C ASN A 69 -7.50 -26.12 -3.18
N PHE A 70 -8.22 -27.19 -3.53
CA PHE A 70 -7.82 -28.58 -3.21
C PHE A 70 -7.62 -28.90 -1.72
N GLY A 71 -7.92 -28.00 -0.79
CA GLY A 71 -7.85 -28.29 0.64
C GLY A 71 -9.08 -29.05 1.17
N GLY A 72 -10.17 -29.06 0.40
CA GLY A 72 -11.41 -29.75 0.75
C GLY A 72 -11.94 -29.35 2.12
N ALA A 73 -12.16 -30.33 2.99
CA ALA A 73 -12.67 -30.09 4.34
C ALA A 73 -11.73 -29.26 5.25
N LEU A 74 -10.44 -29.13 4.90
CA LEU A 74 -9.51 -28.24 5.60
C LEU A 74 -9.71 -26.77 5.23
N SER A 75 -10.37 -26.49 4.10
CA SER A 75 -10.66 -25.14 3.58
C SER A 75 -12.05 -24.63 3.94
N TRP A 76 -12.81 -25.39 4.73
CA TRP A 76 -14.13 -24.93 5.14
C TRP A 76 -14.04 -23.69 6.03
N PRO A 77 -15.05 -22.78 5.98
CA PRO A 77 -15.07 -21.59 6.83
C PRO A 77 -14.93 -21.92 8.33
N LEU A 78 -15.50 -23.06 8.73
CA LEU A 78 -15.19 -23.71 10.01
C LEU A 78 -14.35 -24.96 9.69
N PRO A 79 -13.01 -24.90 9.84
CA PRO A 79 -12.15 -26.03 9.52
C PRO A 79 -12.37 -27.19 10.50
N LEU A 80 -11.99 -28.40 10.09
CA LEU A 80 -12.01 -29.59 10.94
C LEU A 80 -11.23 -29.35 12.24
N SER A 81 -11.79 -29.74 13.39
CA SER A 81 -11.05 -29.74 14.66
C SER A 81 -9.86 -30.70 14.62
N THR A 82 -8.88 -30.52 15.52
CA THR A 82 -7.70 -31.39 15.60
C THR A 82 -8.07 -32.88 15.73
N ASP A 83 -9.09 -33.18 16.55
CA ASP A 83 -9.58 -34.55 16.73
C ASP A 83 -10.24 -35.09 15.45
N GLU A 84 -11.02 -34.27 14.74
CA GLU A 84 -11.63 -34.65 13.47
C GLU A 84 -10.59 -34.85 12.37
N GLN A 85 -9.55 -34.03 12.31
CA GLN A 85 -8.42 -34.21 11.39
C GLN A 85 -7.70 -35.54 11.66
N GLN A 86 -7.36 -35.83 12.93
CA GLN A 86 -6.70 -37.08 13.30
C GLN A 86 -7.59 -38.29 12.98
N ARG A 87 -8.89 -38.21 13.26
CA ARG A 87 -9.87 -39.25 12.92
C ARG A 87 -10.00 -39.43 11.41
N LEU A 88 -10.06 -38.36 10.62
CA LEU A 88 -10.11 -38.42 9.16
C LEU A 88 -8.85 -39.10 8.61
N ARG A 89 -7.67 -38.69 9.09
CA ARG A 89 -6.37 -39.28 8.71
C ARG A 89 -6.33 -40.79 8.97
N LEU A 90 -6.73 -41.22 10.17
CA LEU A 90 -6.78 -42.64 10.54
C LEU A 90 -7.80 -43.42 9.70
N ASN A 91 -8.99 -42.86 9.48
CA ASN A 91 -10.01 -43.47 8.64
C ASN A 91 -9.55 -43.67 7.19
N ALA A 92 -8.78 -42.73 6.66
CA ALA A 92 -8.17 -42.83 5.35
C ALA A 92 -7.02 -43.85 5.33
N MET A 93 -6.16 -43.87 6.34
CA MET A 93 -5.01 -44.78 6.42
C MET A 93 -5.44 -46.26 6.50
N TYR A 94 -6.51 -46.54 7.24
CA TYR A 94 -7.07 -47.89 7.37
C TYR A 94 -8.21 -48.19 6.38
N HIS A 95 -8.37 -47.38 5.33
CA HIS A 95 -9.30 -47.70 4.25
C HIS A 95 -8.80 -48.94 3.49
N LYS A 96 -9.71 -49.91 3.29
CA LYS A 96 -9.49 -51.11 2.47
C LYS A 96 -10.24 -50.94 1.16
N HIS A 97 -9.67 -51.46 0.08
CA HIS A 97 -10.36 -51.51 -1.21
C HIS A 97 -11.72 -52.22 -1.07
N HIS A 98 -12.74 -51.77 -1.81
CA HIS A 98 -14.12 -52.24 -1.69
C HIS A 98 -14.30 -53.74 -1.99
N LEU A 99 -13.38 -54.32 -2.77
CA LEU A 99 -13.32 -55.77 -3.07
C LEU A 99 -12.54 -56.62 -2.05
N GLY A 100 -12.03 -56.06 -0.94
CA GLY A 100 -11.45 -56.81 0.19
C GLY A 100 -10.06 -57.44 -0.02
N ASP A 101 -9.72 -57.82 -1.25
CA ASP A 101 -8.51 -58.61 -1.58
C ASP A 101 -7.30 -57.77 -2.05
N LYS A 102 -7.47 -56.45 -2.22
CA LYS A 102 -6.41 -55.54 -2.65
C LYS A 102 -5.74 -54.80 -1.47
N ARG A 103 -4.54 -54.26 -1.70
CA ARG A 103 -3.76 -53.48 -0.72
C ARG A 103 -4.61 -52.37 -0.09
N SER A 104 -4.44 -52.17 1.20
CA SER A 104 -4.96 -51.02 1.94
C SER A 104 -4.03 -49.82 1.83
N VAL A 105 -4.50 -48.62 2.16
CA VAL A 105 -3.70 -47.38 2.05
C VAL A 105 -2.42 -47.45 2.89
N VAL A 106 -2.48 -48.01 4.11
CA VAL A 106 -1.30 -48.22 4.97
C VAL A 106 -0.25 -49.16 4.37
N GLN A 107 -0.63 -50.00 3.41
CA GLN A 107 0.28 -50.91 2.69
C GLN A 107 0.83 -50.30 1.39
N SER A 108 0.38 -49.10 1.01
CA SER A 108 0.87 -48.35 -0.14
C SER A 108 1.97 -47.37 0.30
N LYS A 109 3.20 -47.58 -0.19
CA LYS A 109 4.29 -46.62 0.01
C LYS A 109 3.91 -45.30 -0.67
N GLY A 110 3.97 -44.19 0.05
CA GLY A 110 3.46 -42.87 -0.39
C GLY A 110 1.98 -42.59 -0.08
N GLY A 111 1.32 -43.49 0.67
CA GLY A 111 0.00 -43.23 1.25
C GLY A 111 -1.14 -43.13 0.24
N LEU A 112 -2.10 -42.26 0.53
CA LEU A 112 -3.38 -42.15 -0.18
C LEU A 112 -3.22 -41.68 -1.63
N LEU A 113 -2.28 -40.76 -1.88
CA LEU A 113 -2.05 -40.22 -3.22
C LEU A 113 -1.57 -41.33 -4.17
N GLU A 114 -0.59 -42.13 -3.74
CA GLU A 114 -0.09 -43.29 -4.52
C GLU A 114 -1.11 -44.42 -4.60
N PHE A 115 -1.87 -44.66 -3.53
CA PHE A 115 -2.96 -45.65 -3.55
C PHE A 115 -3.98 -45.33 -4.63
N LEU A 116 -4.42 -44.07 -4.75
CA LEU A 116 -5.38 -43.66 -5.77
C LEU A 116 -4.79 -43.73 -7.18
N ARG A 117 -3.53 -43.32 -7.36
CA ARG A 117 -2.82 -43.49 -8.64
C ARG A 117 -2.74 -44.95 -9.08
N TYR A 118 -2.48 -45.87 -8.15
CA TYR A 118 -2.39 -47.29 -8.46
C TYR A 118 -3.74 -47.86 -8.91
N GLU A 119 -4.84 -47.45 -8.27
CA GLU A 119 -6.20 -47.91 -8.60
C GLU A 119 -6.81 -47.18 -9.82
N ALA A 120 -6.30 -46.00 -10.16
CA ALA A 120 -6.70 -45.21 -11.33
C ALA A 120 -5.47 -44.81 -12.16
N PRO A 121 -4.93 -45.71 -13.00
CA PRO A 121 -3.78 -45.41 -13.85
C PRO A 121 -4.05 -44.20 -14.77
N LEU A 122 -3.14 -43.24 -14.74
CA LEU A 122 -3.26 -41.98 -15.48
C LEU A 122 -2.71 -42.12 -16.90
N LEU A 123 -3.33 -41.45 -17.86
CA LEU A 123 -2.86 -41.40 -19.25
C LEU A 123 -1.52 -40.65 -19.37
N GLU A 124 -0.70 -41.06 -20.33
CA GLU A 124 0.56 -40.38 -20.67
C GLU A 124 0.28 -38.91 -21.03
N GLY A 125 1.00 -37.98 -20.39
CA GLY A 125 0.81 -36.53 -20.54
C GLY A 125 -0.02 -35.85 -19.44
N VAL A 126 -0.86 -36.58 -18.71
CA VAL A 126 -1.61 -36.03 -17.55
C VAL A 126 -0.67 -35.76 -16.37
N LEU A 127 0.35 -36.60 -16.18
CA LEU A 127 1.33 -36.50 -15.07
C LEU A 127 2.13 -35.18 -15.03
N ASN A 128 2.16 -34.41 -16.13
CA ASN A 128 2.86 -33.14 -16.19
C ASN A 128 2.05 -31.95 -15.63
N ASP A 129 0.76 -32.17 -15.34
CA ASP A 129 -0.16 -31.14 -14.88
C ASP A 129 -0.78 -31.55 -13.54
N PRO A 130 -0.22 -31.07 -12.42
CA PRO A 130 -0.70 -31.38 -11.06
C PRO A 130 -2.20 -31.23 -10.86
N ILE A 131 -2.82 -30.21 -11.48
CA ILE A 131 -4.25 -29.93 -11.37
C ILE A 131 -5.04 -31.06 -12.03
N LYS A 132 -4.70 -31.42 -13.28
CA LYS A 132 -5.36 -32.51 -14.01
C LYS A 132 -5.17 -33.86 -13.34
N VAL A 133 -4.01 -34.08 -12.72
CA VAL A 133 -3.77 -35.29 -11.91
C VAL A 133 -4.75 -35.33 -10.74
N LEU A 134 -4.87 -34.26 -9.96
CA LEU A 134 -5.79 -34.21 -8.83
C LEU A 134 -7.26 -34.38 -9.27
N GLU A 135 -7.66 -33.72 -10.36
CA GLU A 135 -9.00 -33.91 -10.96
C GLU A 135 -9.26 -35.37 -11.33
N ALA A 136 -8.31 -36.02 -12.00
CA ALA A 136 -8.44 -37.41 -12.43
C ALA A 136 -8.51 -38.37 -11.23
N LEU A 137 -7.70 -38.14 -10.18
CA LEU A 137 -7.68 -38.98 -8.99
C LEU A 137 -8.95 -38.82 -8.14
N VAL A 138 -9.37 -37.57 -7.90
CA VAL A 138 -10.60 -37.26 -7.14
C VAL A 138 -11.83 -37.73 -7.90
N GLY A 139 -11.89 -37.50 -9.21
CA GLY A 139 -13.00 -37.90 -10.09
C GLY A 139 -13.04 -39.40 -10.42
N SER A 140 -11.98 -40.16 -10.12
CA SER A 140 -11.95 -41.60 -10.38
C SER A 140 -13.02 -42.36 -9.59
N ALA A 141 -13.46 -43.52 -10.10
CA ALA A 141 -14.42 -44.37 -9.39
C ALA A 141 -13.96 -44.71 -7.96
N GLN A 142 -12.66 -44.99 -7.78
CA GLN A 142 -12.09 -45.28 -6.47
C GLN A 142 -12.01 -44.03 -5.58
N GLY A 143 -11.69 -42.86 -6.15
CA GLY A 143 -11.72 -41.58 -5.45
C GLY A 143 -13.11 -41.25 -4.91
N GLN A 144 -14.15 -41.35 -5.75
CA GLN A 144 -15.54 -41.10 -5.37
C GLN A 144 -16.03 -42.09 -4.28
N LEU A 145 -15.75 -43.38 -4.45
CA LEU A 145 -16.11 -44.40 -3.44
C LEU A 145 -15.42 -44.13 -2.10
N MET A 146 -14.14 -43.79 -2.13
CA MET A 146 -13.38 -43.51 -0.91
C MET A 146 -13.85 -42.22 -0.24
N GLY A 147 -14.06 -41.14 -1.00
CA GLY A 147 -14.60 -39.87 -0.51
C GLY A 147 -15.95 -40.05 0.19
N ALA A 148 -16.87 -40.81 -0.43
CA ALA A 148 -18.17 -41.12 0.16
C ALA A 148 -18.02 -41.94 1.46
N ALA A 149 -17.12 -42.92 1.49
CA ALA A 149 -16.86 -43.71 2.69
C ALA A 149 -16.26 -42.87 3.82
N LEU A 150 -15.36 -41.94 3.51
CA LEU A 150 -14.77 -41.01 4.48
C LEU A 150 -15.84 -40.05 5.01
N GLN A 151 -16.64 -39.43 4.13
CA GLN A 151 -17.75 -38.57 4.49
C GLN A 151 -18.73 -39.27 5.44
N GLN A 152 -19.11 -40.51 5.12
CA GLN A 152 -19.99 -41.31 5.98
C GLN A 152 -19.36 -41.61 7.34
N ARG A 153 -18.09 -42.05 7.38
CA ARG A 153 -17.37 -42.33 8.64
C ARG A 153 -17.17 -41.09 9.49
N MET A 154 -17.11 -39.91 8.88
CA MET A 154 -17.04 -38.62 9.56
C MET A 154 -18.42 -38.09 9.98
N ASN A 155 -19.52 -38.76 9.62
CA ASN A 155 -20.89 -38.27 9.78
C ASN A 155 -21.16 -36.93 9.06
N GLY A 156 -20.39 -36.61 8.02
CA GLY A 156 -20.45 -35.33 7.33
C GLY A 156 -21.77 -35.07 6.61
N ALA A 157 -22.18 -33.81 6.48
CA ALA A 157 -23.32 -33.41 5.66
C ALA A 157 -23.18 -33.95 4.23
N ARG A 158 -24.26 -34.54 3.69
CA ARG A 158 -24.25 -35.09 2.33
C ARG A 158 -24.62 -33.99 1.33
N THR A 159 -23.62 -33.55 0.57
CA THR A 159 -23.76 -32.63 -0.57
C THR A 159 -23.02 -33.20 -1.78
N GLU A 160 -23.21 -32.61 -2.95
CA GLU A 160 -22.57 -33.04 -4.21
C GLU A 160 -21.04 -33.08 -4.10
N ASP A 161 -20.42 -32.15 -3.35
CA ASP A 161 -18.96 -32.05 -3.23
C ASP A 161 -18.39 -32.60 -1.91
N SER A 162 -19.24 -32.93 -0.94
CA SER A 162 -18.80 -33.35 0.41
C SER A 162 -17.83 -34.55 0.39
N ALA A 163 -18.02 -35.49 -0.54
CA ALA A 163 -17.12 -36.64 -0.72
C ALA A 163 -15.71 -36.19 -1.17
N ASN A 164 -15.65 -35.25 -2.12
CA ASN A 164 -14.39 -34.68 -2.62
C ASN A 164 -13.68 -33.90 -1.51
N ASP A 165 -14.44 -33.12 -0.73
CA ASP A 165 -13.89 -32.33 0.38
C ASP A 165 -13.16 -33.20 1.41
N TYR A 166 -13.79 -34.30 1.85
CA TYR A 166 -13.14 -35.22 2.80
C TYR A 166 -11.95 -35.98 2.19
N LEU A 167 -12.03 -36.34 0.90
CA LEU A 167 -10.94 -37.04 0.22
C LEU A 167 -9.69 -36.18 0.10
N MET A 168 -9.83 -34.94 -0.36
CA MET A 168 -8.73 -34.00 -0.54
C MET A 168 -8.08 -33.64 0.80
N ALA A 169 -8.90 -33.36 1.83
CA ALA A 169 -8.41 -33.17 3.19
C ALA A 169 -7.61 -34.36 3.71
N ALA A 170 -8.07 -35.59 3.45
CA ALA A 170 -7.36 -36.80 3.84
C ALA A 170 -6.03 -36.98 3.11
N MET A 171 -5.92 -36.58 1.84
CA MET A 171 -4.65 -36.61 1.10
C MET A 171 -3.61 -35.68 1.75
N ILE A 172 -4.01 -34.43 2.05
CA ILE A 172 -3.14 -33.45 2.73
C ILE A 172 -2.69 -33.96 4.09
N LEU A 173 -3.62 -34.45 4.93
CA LEU A 173 -3.28 -34.95 6.28
C LEU A 173 -2.38 -36.19 6.26
N GLN A 174 -2.35 -36.97 5.18
CA GLN A 174 -1.41 -38.07 5.03
C GLN A 174 -0.01 -37.61 4.60
N LEU A 175 0.05 -36.66 3.66
CA LEU A 175 1.32 -36.06 3.23
C LEU A 175 1.97 -35.27 4.37
N ASP A 176 1.16 -34.49 5.10
CA ASP A 176 1.55 -33.68 6.24
C ASP A 176 0.79 -34.07 7.54
N PRO A 177 1.26 -35.11 8.26
CA PRO A 177 0.69 -35.49 9.55
C PRO A 177 0.86 -34.47 10.66
N GLN A 178 1.72 -33.44 10.50
CA GLN A 178 1.98 -32.41 11.51
C GLN A 178 1.24 -31.11 11.23
N TYR A 179 0.39 -31.10 10.19
CA TYR A 179 -0.42 -29.95 9.77
C TYR A 179 -1.11 -29.21 10.93
N PHE A 180 -1.47 -29.93 12.01
CA PHE A 180 -2.19 -29.43 13.19
C PHE A 180 -1.33 -29.12 14.42
N THR A 181 -0.06 -29.55 14.48
CA THR A 181 0.85 -29.28 15.61
C THR A 181 1.96 -28.30 15.26
N GLU A 182 2.14 -27.98 13.98
CA GLU A 182 3.22 -27.12 13.50
C GLU A 182 2.99 -25.67 13.97
N THR A 183 3.85 -25.20 14.88
CA THR A 183 3.83 -23.84 15.40
C THR A 183 4.47 -22.84 14.44
N HIS A 184 5.09 -23.32 13.35
CA HIS A 184 5.74 -22.53 12.32
C HIS A 184 4.89 -22.49 11.04
N PRO A 185 4.22 -21.36 10.73
CA PRO A 185 3.28 -21.29 9.60
C PRO A 185 3.92 -21.48 8.21
N ASN A 186 5.25 -21.40 8.12
CA ASN A 186 5.99 -21.50 6.86
C ASN A 186 6.51 -22.93 6.57
N LYS A 187 6.15 -23.92 7.40
CA LYS A 187 6.53 -25.32 7.17
C LYS A 187 5.41 -26.11 6.52
N VAL A 188 5.79 -26.98 5.60
CA VAL A 188 4.90 -27.84 4.82
C VAL A 188 5.48 -29.24 4.80
N ALA A 189 4.81 -30.20 5.45
CA ALA A 189 5.30 -31.58 5.59
C ALA A 189 6.76 -31.68 6.12
N GLY A 190 7.17 -30.73 6.97
CA GLY A 190 8.54 -30.63 7.52
C GLY A 190 9.52 -29.81 6.67
N PHE A 191 9.17 -29.43 5.45
CA PHE A 191 9.94 -28.54 4.59
C PHE A 191 9.72 -27.07 4.98
N ASP A 192 10.79 -26.31 5.21
CA ASP A 192 10.69 -24.87 5.51
C ASP A 192 10.73 -24.04 4.23
N VAL A 193 9.57 -23.54 3.82
CA VAL A 193 9.40 -22.67 2.64
C VAL A 193 10.22 -21.38 2.83
N SER A 194 10.35 -20.91 4.07
CA SER A 194 11.05 -19.67 4.42
C SER A 194 12.54 -19.81 4.71
N SER A 195 13.11 -20.99 4.44
CA SER A 195 14.54 -21.27 4.56
C SER A 195 15.41 -20.19 3.91
N ASP A 196 16.53 -19.86 4.55
CA ASP A 196 17.48 -18.87 4.06
C ASP A 196 18.12 -19.27 2.71
N ALA A 197 18.16 -20.56 2.41
CA ALA A 197 18.56 -21.12 1.13
C ALA A 197 17.68 -20.69 -0.04
N HIS A 198 16.46 -20.19 0.20
CA HIS A 198 15.54 -19.71 -0.83
C HIS A 198 15.56 -18.18 -0.99
N TRP A 199 16.13 -17.42 -0.05
CA TRP A 199 16.11 -15.96 -0.11
C TRP A 199 16.91 -15.48 -1.33
N GLY A 200 16.29 -14.63 -2.14
CA GLY A 200 16.90 -14.14 -3.39
C GLY A 200 16.86 -15.13 -4.56
N LYS A 201 16.13 -16.27 -4.43
CA LYS A 201 15.89 -17.21 -5.52
C LYS A 201 14.49 -17.05 -6.15
N PRO A 202 14.32 -17.41 -7.44
CA PRO A 202 12.99 -17.46 -8.07
C PRO A 202 12.03 -18.37 -7.31
N LEU A 203 10.74 -18.02 -7.29
CA LEU A 203 9.72 -18.79 -6.54
C LEU A 203 9.58 -20.23 -7.01
N SER A 204 9.82 -20.49 -8.30
CA SER A 204 9.77 -21.84 -8.89
C SER A 204 10.78 -22.78 -8.23
N THR A 205 11.94 -22.28 -7.81
CA THR A 205 12.97 -23.09 -7.14
C THR A 205 12.43 -23.71 -5.85
N ILE A 206 11.58 -23.00 -5.10
CA ILE A 206 10.99 -23.51 -3.86
C ILE A 206 10.03 -24.67 -4.15
N VAL A 207 9.27 -24.59 -5.24
CA VAL A 207 8.35 -25.66 -5.67
C VAL A 207 9.12 -26.90 -6.12
N ASP A 208 10.21 -26.70 -6.86
CA ASP A 208 11.10 -27.79 -7.30
C ASP A 208 11.82 -28.46 -6.11
N ASP A 209 12.33 -27.66 -5.17
CA ASP A 209 13.01 -28.14 -3.96
C ASP A 209 12.04 -28.89 -3.03
N LEU A 210 10.80 -28.41 -2.85
CA LEU A 210 9.77 -29.13 -2.11
C LEU A 210 9.40 -30.46 -2.79
N SER A 211 9.24 -30.46 -4.12
CA SER A 211 8.94 -31.68 -4.88
C SER A 211 10.05 -32.72 -4.68
N THR A 212 11.31 -32.29 -4.83
CA THR A 212 12.48 -33.15 -4.61
C THR A 212 12.51 -33.68 -3.18
N TYR A 213 12.32 -32.81 -2.19
CA TYR A 213 12.27 -33.18 -0.78
C TYR A 213 11.23 -34.26 -0.50
N LEU A 214 9.99 -34.11 -0.97
CA LEU A 214 8.90 -35.07 -0.75
C LEU A 214 9.21 -36.46 -1.33
N SER A 215 9.90 -36.50 -2.47
CA SER A 215 10.39 -37.75 -3.05
C SER A 215 11.51 -38.37 -2.21
N ASP A 216 12.50 -37.56 -1.81
CA ASP A 216 13.68 -38.01 -1.06
C ASP A 216 13.32 -38.57 0.32
N ILE A 217 12.29 -38.03 0.97
CA ILE A 217 11.78 -38.52 2.26
C ILE A 217 10.69 -39.59 2.12
N ASP A 218 10.55 -40.19 0.94
CA ASP A 218 9.61 -41.29 0.64
C ASP A 218 8.13 -40.97 0.93
N LYS A 219 7.75 -39.69 0.92
CA LYS A 219 6.34 -39.26 1.11
C LYS A 219 5.48 -39.54 -0.10
N THR A 220 6.07 -39.56 -1.29
CA THR A 220 5.43 -39.91 -2.58
C THR A 220 6.54 -40.30 -3.57
N SER A 221 6.19 -40.83 -4.74
CA SER A 221 7.19 -41.14 -5.78
C SER A 221 7.63 -39.89 -6.56
N PRO A 222 8.77 -39.94 -7.29
CA PRO A 222 9.22 -38.83 -8.13
C PRO A 222 8.16 -38.35 -9.14
N GLU A 223 7.34 -39.27 -9.68
CA GLU A 223 6.29 -38.94 -10.66
C GLU A 223 5.13 -38.16 -10.03
N MET A 224 4.88 -38.33 -8.73
CA MET A 224 3.79 -37.66 -8.01
C MET A 224 4.26 -36.51 -7.13
N ALA A 225 5.59 -36.31 -7.01
CA ALA A 225 6.22 -35.28 -6.21
C ALA A 225 5.69 -33.87 -6.51
N LYS A 226 5.58 -33.50 -7.79
CA LYS A 226 5.03 -32.20 -8.20
C LYS A 226 3.56 -32.04 -7.83
N THR A 227 2.77 -33.12 -7.95
CA THR A 227 1.36 -33.14 -7.56
C THR A 227 1.20 -33.00 -6.04
N ALA A 228 2.02 -33.70 -5.27
CA ALA A 228 2.02 -33.60 -3.82
C ALA A 228 2.45 -32.21 -3.34
N ALA A 229 3.49 -31.63 -3.95
CA ALA A 229 3.94 -30.26 -3.67
C ALA A 229 2.82 -29.25 -3.99
N HIS A 230 2.19 -29.36 -5.17
CA HIS A 230 1.08 -28.50 -5.56
C HIS A 230 -0.09 -28.59 -4.56
N LEU A 231 -0.50 -29.81 -4.21
CA LEU A 231 -1.58 -30.04 -3.25
C LEU A 231 -1.27 -29.42 -1.88
N LEU A 232 -0.04 -29.54 -1.38
CA LEU A 232 0.35 -28.98 -0.08
C LEU A 232 0.46 -27.45 -0.10
N LEU A 233 0.98 -26.87 -1.19
CA LEU A 233 1.16 -25.43 -1.34
C LEU A 233 -0.15 -24.68 -1.56
N SER A 234 -1.15 -25.31 -2.19
CA SER A 234 -2.46 -24.71 -2.52
C SER A 234 -3.15 -24.03 -1.32
N MET A 235 -2.91 -24.52 -0.11
CA MET A 235 -3.45 -23.98 1.14
C MET A 235 -2.50 -23.06 1.90
N LYS A 236 -1.19 -23.35 1.85
CA LYS A 236 -0.20 -22.77 2.76
C LYS A 236 0.58 -21.62 2.13
N ALA A 237 0.84 -21.71 0.83
CA ALA A 237 1.59 -20.71 0.07
C ALA A 237 1.10 -20.68 -1.39
N PRO A 238 -0.17 -20.32 -1.64
CA PRO A 238 -0.76 -20.28 -2.98
C PRO A 238 -0.05 -19.31 -3.93
N GLU A 239 0.69 -18.32 -3.40
CA GLU A 239 1.53 -17.41 -4.18
C GLU A 239 2.65 -18.13 -4.96
N LEU A 240 3.07 -19.31 -4.51
CA LEU A 240 4.07 -20.14 -5.20
C LEU A 240 3.49 -20.92 -6.38
N LEU A 241 2.16 -20.96 -6.52
CA LEU A 241 1.44 -21.67 -7.59
C LEU A 241 0.93 -20.75 -8.70
N ILE A 242 1.22 -19.44 -8.61
CA ILE A 242 0.85 -18.45 -9.61
C ILE A 242 1.56 -18.75 -10.93
N LYS A 243 0.84 -18.65 -12.05
CA LYS A 243 1.40 -18.88 -13.38
C LYS A 243 2.20 -17.66 -13.85
N ASP A 244 3.25 -17.91 -14.63
CA ASP A 244 4.03 -16.86 -15.31
C ASP A 244 4.63 -15.80 -14.37
N VAL A 245 5.06 -16.20 -13.15
CA VAL A 245 5.80 -15.31 -12.25
C VAL A 245 7.19 -15.03 -12.84
N PRO A 246 7.57 -13.76 -13.03
CA PRO A 246 8.90 -13.44 -13.54
C PRO A 246 10.03 -13.92 -12.61
N GLY A 247 11.15 -14.36 -13.18
CA GLY A 247 12.33 -14.79 -12.41
C GLY A 247 12.98 -13.68 -11.57
N THR A 248 12.68 -12.42 -11.86
CA THR A 248 13.09 -11.26 -11.05
C THR A 248 12.28 -11.11 -9.76
N VAL A 249 11.11 -11.74 -9.66
CA VAL A 249 10.33 -11.80 -8.41
C VAL A 249 10.90 -12.91 -7.53
N VAL A 250 11.90 -12.56 -6.75
CA VAL A 250 12.60 -13.50 -5.87
C VAL A 250 12.04 -13.55 -4.46
N TYR A 251 12.12 -14.70 -3.80
CA TYR A 251 11.58 -14.90 -2.45
C TYR A 251 12.28 -14.00 -1.42
N GLY A 252 11.50 -13.38 -0.53
CA GLY A 252 12.00 -12.41 0.45
C GLY A 252 12.26 -11.01 -0.11
N SER A 253 11.95 -10.74 -1.39
CA SER A 253 12.01 -9.40 -1.99
C SER A 253 10.74 -8.58 -1.72
N ALA A 254 10.81 -7.27 -1.98
CA ALA A 254 9.63 -6.40 -1.88
C ALA A 254 8.54 -6.74 -2.91
N ALA A 255 8.94 -7.21 -4.10
CA ALA A 255 8.01 -7.69 -5.12
C ALA A 255 7.27 -8.95 -4.65
N TRP A 256 7.98 -9.89 -4.02
CA TRP A 256 7.37 -11.08 -3.42
C TRP A 256 6.39 -10.72 -2.29
N VAL A 257 6.72 -9.77 -1.40
CA VAL A 257 5.78 -9.33 -0.35
C VAL A 257 4.44 -8.88 -0.94
N ARG A 258 4.49 -8.09 -2.02
CA ARG A 258 3.27 -7.60 -2.69
C ARG A 258 2.49 -8.73 -3.36
N LEU A 259 3.18 -9.66 -4.01
CA LEU A 259 2.56 -10.84 -4.63
C LEU A 259 1.89 -11.73 -3.57
N ALA A 260 2.57 -12.00 -2.45
CA ALA A 260 2.05 -12.82 -1.37
C ALA A 260 0.81 -12.17 -0.72
N VAL A 261 0.83 -10.86 -0.50
CA VAL A 261 -0.33 -10.11 0.01
C VAL A 261 -1.49 -10.12 -0.97
N ALA A 262 -1.23 -9.94 -2.27
CA ALA A 262 -2.26 -9.99 -3.30
C ALA A 262 -2.89 -11.39 -3.39
N ALA A 263 -2.06 -12.42 -3.45
CA ALA A 263 -2.49 -13.82 -3.46
C ALA A 263 -3.38 -14.15 -2.26
N ALA A 264 -2.91 -13.85 -1.05
CA ALA A 264 -3.67 -14.11 0.17
C ALA A 264 -4.99 -13.32 0.23
N SER A 265 -5.02 -12.09 -0.27
CA SER A 265 -6.25 -11.27 -0.29
C SER A 265 -7.28 -11.84 -1.27
N ILE A 266 -6.83 -12.34 -2.43
CA ILE A 266 -7.72 -13.01 -3.41
C ILE A 266 -8.20 -14.35 -2.87
N GLU A 267 -7.32 -15.15 -2.28
CA GLU A 267 -7.66 -16.45 -1.69
C GLU A 267 -8.61 -16.33 -0.50
N ALA A 268 -8.57 -15.24 0.26
CA ALA A 268 -9.53 -14.98 1.34
C ALA A 268 -10.97 -14.80 0.83
N GLN A 269 -11.14 -14.26 -0.38
CA GLN A 269 -12.43 -14.06 -1.02
C GLN A 269 -12.89 -15.29 -1.81
N THR A 270 -11.97 -15.84 -2.59
CA THR A 270 -12.22 -16.92 -3.55
C THR A 270 -11.12 -17.97 -3.44
N PRO A 271 -11.21 -18.89 -2.47
CA PRO A 271 -10.19 -19.91 -2.27
C PRO A 271 -10.02 -20.81 -3.51
N GLY A 272 -8.79 -20.89 -4.02
CA GLY A 272 -8.37 -21.75 -5.14
C GLY A 272 -8.33 -21.05 -6.47
N LYS A 273 -8.51 -19.73 -6.49
CA LYS A 273 -8.49 -18.91 -7.68
C LYS A 273 -7.07 -18.59 -8.13
N VAL A 274 -6.17 -18.30 -7.19
CA VAL A 274 -4.82 -17.78 -7.49
C VAL A 274 -3.96 -18.76 -8.29
N GLN A 275 -4.06 -20.06 -8.00
CA GLN A 275 -3.37 -21.12 -8.75
C GLN A 275 -3.78 -21.20 -10.24
N ASN A 276 -4.92 -20.61 -10.62
CA ASN A 276 -5.37 -20.52 -12.00
C ASN A 276 -5.04 -19.18 -12.66
N MET A 277 -4.53 -18.21 -11.90
CA MET A 277 -4.21 -16.87 -12.37
C MET A 277 -2.76 -16.77 -12.81
N THR A 278 -2.52 -15.94 -13.82
CA THR A 278 -1.17 -15.46 -14.13
C THR A 278 -0.77 -14.35 -13.15
N PHE A 279 0.53 -14.11 -13.04
CA PHE A 279 1.08 -13.00 -12.26
C PHE A 279 0.36 -11.66 -12.56
N ALA A 280 0.15 -11.36 -13.85
CA ALA A 280 -0.52 -10.13 -14.27
C ALA A 280 -1.99 -10.07 -13.80
N GLN A 281 -2.71 -11.19 -13.81
CA GLN A 281 -4.09 -11.26 -13.34
C GLN A 281 -4.17 -11.05 -11.83
N VAL A 282 -3.28 -11.68 -11.05
CA VAL A 282 -3.22 -11.51 -9.58
C VAL A 282 -2.99 -10.04 -9.23
N MET A 283 -2.03 -9.40 -9.87
CA MET A 283 -1.74 -8.00 -9.61
C MET A 283 -2.86 -7.05 -10.07
N ALA A 284 -3.62 -7.41 -11.10
CA ALA A 284 -4.74 -6.62 -11.56
C ALA A 284 -5.93 -6.64 -10.57
N GLU A 285 -6.10 -7.74 -9.83
CA GLU A 285 -7.21 -7.95 -8.89
C GLU A 285 -6.88 -7.53 -7.44
N ALA A 286 -5.59 -7.41 -7.12
CA ALA A 286 -5.07 -7.15 -5.78
C ALA A 286 -5.77 -6.01 -5.01
N ASP A 287 -6.00 -4.85 -5.64
CA ASP A 287 -6.65 -3.71 -4.97
C ASP A 287 -8.10 -4.02 -4.59
N SER A 288 -8.86 -4.62 -5.50
CA SER A 288 -10.27 -4.96 -5.24
C SER A 288 -10.41 -6.04 -4.17
N ALA A 289 -9.56 -7.06 -4.22
CA ALA A 289 -9.56 -8.13 -3.22
C ALA A 289 -9.10 -7.61 -1.85
N GLY A 290 -8.06 -6.76 -1.84
CA GLY A 290 -7.54 -6.18 -0.61
C GLY A 290 -8.53 -5.27 0.12
N LEU A 291 -9.40 -4.58 -0.61
CA LEU A 291 -10.48 -3.77 -0.03
C LEU A 291 -11.68 -4.60 0.44
N ALA A 292 -11.85 -5.80 -0.10
CA ALA A 292 -12.98 -6.67 0.23
C ALA A 292 -12.80 -7.37 1.58
N ASP A 293 -11.57 -7.75 1.95
CA ASP A 293 -11.23 -8.29 3.28
C ASP A 293 -9.87 -7.78 3.76
N LEU A 294 -9.95 -6.62 4.39
CA LEU A 294 -8.79 -5.89 4.90
C LEU A 294 -8.14 -6.57 6.12
N SER A 295 -8.88 -7.39 6.87
CA SER A 295 -8.31 -8.18 7.97
C SER A 295 -7.39 -9.27 7.42
N ALA A 296 -7.85 -10.02 6.40
CA ALA A 296 -7.01 -11.00 5.71
C ALA A 296 -5.79 -10.34 5.06
N THR A 297 -5.97 -9.19 4.41
CA THR A 297 -4.87 -8.43 3.81
C THR A 297 -3.84 -7.98 4.85
N GLN A 298 -4.26 -7.48 6.01
CA GLN A 298 -3.35 -7.06 7.08
C GLN A 298 -2.56 -8.26 7.66
N ASN A 299 -3.22 -9.39 7.87
CA ASN A 299 -2.56 -10.61 8.33
C ASN A 299 -1.51 -11.09 7.32
N ALA A 300 -1.84 -11.06 6.03
CA ALA A 300 -0.91 -11.38 4.95
C ALA A 300 0.28 -10.40 4.91
N GLN A 301 0.04 -9.09 5.12
CA GLN A 301 1.10 -8.08 5.18
C GLN A 301 2.06 -8.34 6.35
N ILE A 302 1.53 -8.67 7.53
CA ILE A 302 2.36 -9.02 8.70
C ILE A 302 3.22 -10.24 8.41
N ALA A 303 2.63 -11.30 7.87
CA ALA A 303 3.33 -12.54 7.56
C ALA A 303 4.47 -12.30 6.55
N ALA A 304 4.17 -11.62 5.45
CA ALA A 304 5.13 -11.33 4.39
C ALA A 304 6.23 -10.36 4.83
N LEU A 305 5.90 -9.29 5.57
CA LEU A 305 6.89 -8.32 6.07
C LEU A 305 7.90 -8.96 7.02
N ARG A 306 7.49 -9.96 7.81
CA ARG A 306 8.41 -10.68 8.71
C ARG A 306 9.45 -11.47 7.95
N VAL A 307 9.04 -12.20 6.92
CA VAL A 307 9.97 -12.95 6.05
C VAL A 307 10.90 -11.98 5.33
N TRP A 308 10.36 -10.89 4.77
CA TRP A 308 11.17 -9.86 4.12
C TRP A 308 12.20 -9.24 5.06
N ALA A 309 11.79 -8.85 6.28
CA ALA A 309 12.68 -8.22 7.23
C ALA A 309 13.76 -9.17 7.76
N LEU A 310 13.44 -10.45 7.91
CA LEU A 310 14.43 -11.49 8.21
C LEU A 310 15.41 -11.66 7.04
N ALA A 311 14.90 -11.81 5.82
CA ALA A 311 15.72 -12.01 4.62
C ALA A 311 16.66 -10.83 4.32
N ASN A 312 16.27 -9.62 4.69
CA ASN A 312 17.02 -8.38 4.47
C ASN A 312 17.81 -7.92 5.72
N GLY A 313 17.98 -8.78 6.74
CA GLY A 313 18.81 -8.47 7.92
C GLY A 313 18.29 -7.33 8.79
N ILE A 314 17.00 -7.00 8.69
CA ILE A 314 16.32 -5.96 9.49
C ILE A 314 15.87 -6.53 10.85
N LEU A 315 15.42 -7.78 10.86
CA LEU A 315 15.05 -8.52 12.08
C LEU A 315 15.92 -9.76 12.23
N SER A 316 16.32 -10.08 13.46
CA SER A 316 16.91 -11.38 13.79
C SER A 316 15.86 -12.51 13.79
N PRO A 317 16.26 -13.79 13.69
CA PRO A 317 15.34 -14.93 13.75
C PRO A 317 14.43 -14.92 15.00
N ALA A 318 14.98 -14.53 16.16
CA ALA A 318 14.22 -14.44 17.41
C ALA A 318 13.17 -13.31 17.36
N GLN A 319 13.50 -12.17 16.74
CA GLN A 319 12.56 -11.07 16.56
C GLN A 319 11.47 -11.39 15.55
N ALA A 320 11.84 -12.02 14.44
CA ALA A 320 10.87 -12.53 13.48
C ALA A 320 9.92 -13.52 14.18
N GLY A 321 10.42 -14.47 14.98
CA GLY A 321 9.63 -15.54 15.60
C GLY A 321 8.63 -15.13 16.71
N ARG A 322 8.78 -13.97 17.36
CA ARG A 322 8.01 -13.60 18.57
C ARG A 322 6.70 -12.81 18.33
N TYR A 323 6.31 -12.57 17.08
CA TYR A 323 5.02 -11.96 16.67
C TYR A 323 4.56 -10.75 17.52
N ASN A 324 5.43 -9.75 17.71
CA ASN A 324 5.05 -8.53 18.42
C ASN A 324 4.93 -7.32 17.47
N THR A 325 4.16 -6.31 17.87
CA THR A 325 3.88 -5.12 17.07
C THR A 325 5.12 -4.27 16.80
N ALA A 326 6.05 -4.18 17.75
CA ALA A 326 7.24 -3.34 17.63
C ALA A 326 8.20 -3.82 16.52
N ASP A 327 8.45 -5.13 16.42
CA ASP A 327 9.29 -5.69 15.36
C ASP A 327 8.62 -5.56 13.98
N ILE A 328 7.30 -5.70 13.93
CA ILE A 328 6.52 -5.48 12.69
C ILE A 328 6.61 -4.02 12.24
N GLU A 329 6.58 -3.06 13.16
CA GLU A 329 6.78 -1.64 12.82
C GLU A 329 8.18 -1.34 12.31
N VAL A 330 9.22 -1.94 12.90
CA VAL A 330 10.60 -1.85 12.40
C VAL A 330 10.69 -2.39 10.97
N ALA A 331 10.13 -3.58 10.72
CA ALA A 331 10.06 -4.17 9.39
C ALA A 331 9.31 -3.26 8.39
N ARG A 332 8.14 -2.74 8.78
CA ARG A 332 7.33 -1.86 7.93
C ARG A 332 8.04 -0.55 7.59
N ASN A 333 8.65 0.10 8.58
CA ASN A 333 9.36 1.36 8.37
C ASN A 333 10.55 1.18 7.43
N ALA A 334 11.33 0.11 7.60
CA ALA A 334 12.41 -0.23 6.68
C ALA A 334 11.89 -0.53 5.27
N PHE A 335 10.81 -1.29 5.14
CA PHE A 335 10.18 -1.62 3.86
C PHE A 335 9.67 -0.37 3.12
N ASN A 336 8.97 0.50 3.85
CA ASN A 336 8.42 1.74 3.31
C ASN A 336 9.53 2.69 2.91
N GLN A 337 10.59 2.82 3.70
CA GLN A 337 11.73 3.65 3.35
C GLN A 337 12.43 3.14 2.09
N GLN A 338 12.71 1.84 2.00
CA GLN A 338 13.29 1.25 0.79
C GLN A 338 12.40 1.47 -0.43
N THR A 339 11.08 1.33 -0.29
CA THR A 339 10.11 1.60 -1.37
C THR A 339 10.16 3.06 -1.81
N LEU A 340 10.22 4.01 -0.87
CA LEU A 340 10.30 5.44 -1.17
C LEU A 340 11.61 5.80 -1.88
N ASP A 341 12.73 5.27 -1.39
CA ASP A 341 14.05 5.46 -2.01
C ASP A 341 14.05 4.97 -3.47
N GLN A 342 13.43 3.82 -3.75
CA GLN A 342 13.31 3.29 -5.11
C GLN A 342 12.44 4.18 -6.00
N VAL A 343 11.30 4.67 -5.52
CA VAL A 343 10.42 5.58 -6.28
C VAL A 343 11.14 6.88 -6.59
N GLU A 344 11.83 7.47 -5.60
CA GLU A 344 12.63 8.67 -5.81
C GLU A 344 13.76 8.38 -6.82
N ALA A 345 14.48 7.29 -6.66
CA ALA A 345 15.56 6.89 -7.57
C ALA A 345 15.08 6.73 -9.01
N SER A 346 13.93 6.11 -9.23
CA SER A 346 13.27 6.03 -10.53
C SER A 346 13.08 7.41 -11.16
N SER A 347 12.56 8.38 -10.39
CA SER A 347 12.41 9.77 -10.83
C SER A 347 13.75 10.46 -11.12
N LEU A 348 14.77 10.18 -10.31
CA LEU A 348 16.09 10.78 -10.43
C LEU A 348 16.87 10.25 -11.65
N ILE A 349 16.79 8.96 -11.94
CA ILE A 349 17.36 8.34 -13.15
C ILE A 349 16.73 8.95 -14.41
N GLN A 350 15.43 9.21 -14.38
CA GLN A 350 14.68 9.81 -15.48
C GLN A 350 14.88 11.33 -15.63
N ALA A 351 15.68 11.97 -14.76
CA ALA A 351 15.93 13.41 -14.85
C ALA A 351 16.35 13.82 -16.28
N LYS A 352 15.64 14.80 -16.84
CA LYS A 352 15.88 15.30 -18.19
C LYS A 352 17.24 16.01 -18.21
N ILE A 353 18.13 15.60 -19.13
CA ILE A 353 19.34 16.37 -19.42
C ILE A 353 18.93 17.68 -20.09
N PRO A 354 19.35 18.86 -19.57
CA PRO A 354 18.96 20.14 -20.14
C PRO A 354 19.53 20.30 -21.56
N SER A 355 18.86 21.13 -22.37
CA SER A 355 19.32 21.51 -23.70
C SER A 355 19.71 22.97 -23.69
N ARG A 356 20.97 23.27 -24.01
CA ARG A 356 21.46 24.65 -24.13
C ARG A 356 20.69 25.43 -25.20
N LYS A 357 20.30 24.75 -26.29
CA LYS A 357 19.46 25.31 -27.35
C LYS A 357 18.06 25.67 -26.82
N ASP A 358 17.42 24.78 -26.07
CA ASP A 358 16.06 25.01 -25.56
C ASP A 358 16.06 26.19 -24.58
N ILE A 359 17.06 26.27 -23.70
CA ILE A 359 17.24 27.38 -22.76
C ILE A 359 17.45 28.70 -23.53
N ALA A 360 18.34 28.71 -24.54
CA ALA A 360 18.60 29.89 -25.34
C ALA A 360 17.34 30.35 -26.11
N LEU A 361 16.63 29.44 -26.76
CA LEU A 361 15.38 29.75 -27.47
C LEU A 361 14.32 30.31 -26.53
N ALA A 362 14.16 29.74 -25.34
CA ALA A 362 13.21 30.25 -24.35
C ALA A 362 13.53 31.70 -23.95
N ARG A 363 14.81 32.01 -23.69
CA ARG A 363 15.26 33.37 -23.33
C ARG A 363 15.13 34.37 -24.48
N LEU A 364 15.40 33.92 -25.71
CA LEU A 364 15.26 34.73 -26.91
C LEU A 364 13.79 35.08 -27.17
N LYS A 365 12.89 34.10 -27.08
CA LYS A 365 11.43 34.31 -27.19
C LYS A 365 10.92 35.26 -26.10
N GLU A 366 11.34 35.06 -24.86
CA GLU A 366 10.98 35.92 -23.72
C GLU A 366 11.38 37.39 -23.98
N ARG A 367 12.56 37.65 -24.55
CA ARG A 367 13.07 39.01 -24.75
C ARG A 367 12.59 39.67 -26.04
N PHE A 368 12.44 38.91 -27.11
CA PHE A 368 12.26 39.44 -28.46
C PHE A 368 10.92 39.11 -29.11
N GLY A 369 10.11 38.24 -28.50
CA GLY A 369 8.85 37.76 -29.09
C GLY A 369 9.06 36.52 -29.96
N GLU A 370 7.98 35.83 -30.36
CA GLU A 370 8.10 34.55 -31.07
C GLU A 370 8.40 34.68 -32.57
N ASP A 371 8.09 35.83 -33.17
CA ASP A 371 8.17 36.06 -34.64
C ASP A 371 9.59 36.43 -35.14
N VAL A 372 10.57 36.46 -34.25
CA VAL A 372 11.95 36.82 -34.61
C VAL A 372 12.70 35.57 -35.09
N PRO A 373 13.42 35.63 -36.23
CA PRO A 373 14.09 34.47 -36.81
C PRO A 373 15.37 34.11 -36.04
N PHE A 374 15.21 33.46 -34.88
CA PHE A 374 16.32 33.19 -33.95
C PHE A 374 17.39 32.23 -34.47
N GLU A 375 17.03 31.32 -35.37
CA GLU A 375 17.93 30.29 -35.90
C GLU A 375 18.56 30.69 -37.25
N GLU A 376 18.05 31.72 -37.92
CA GLU A 376 18.59 32.20 -39.18
C GLU A 376 19.93 32.94 -38.94
N LYS A 377 20.95 32.59 -39.72
CA LYS A 377 22.30 33.16 -39.61
C LYS A 377 22.38 34.53 -40.27
N LEU A 378 21.87 35.56 -39.60
CA LEU A 378 21.68 36.91 -40.15
C LEU A 378 22.60 37.97 -39.51
N LEU A 379 23.47 37.60 -38.56
CA LEU A 379 24.33 38.54 -37.84
C LEU A 379 25.81 38.29 -38.14
N LYS A 380 26.60 39.36 -38.23
CA LYS A 380 28.07 39.32 -38.30
C LYS A 380 28.67 40.37 -37.37
N VAL A 381 29.93 40.20 -36.97
CA VAL A 381 30.66 41.17 -36.16
C VAL A 381 30.95 42.44 -37.00
N HIS A 382 30.77 43.63 -36.41
CA HIS A 382 30.87 44.94 -37.08
C HIS A 382 32.31 45.29 -37.52
N ASP A 383 33.31 45.07 -36.66
CA ASP A 383 34.71 45.34 -36.98
C ASP A 383 35.53 44.04 -36.94
N THR A 384 35.81 43.48 -38.12
CA THR A 384 36.64 42.28 -38.29
C THR A 384 38.07 42.67 -38.71
N LYS A 385 38.78 43.47 -37.92
CA LYS A 385 40.23 43.59 -38.08
C LYS A 385 40.91 42.32 -37.54
N GLN A 386 40.83 41.22 -38.30
CA GLN A 386 41.69 40.06 -38.05
C GLN A 386 43.05 40.32 -38.71
N PRO A 387 44.16 40.37 -37.97
CA PRO A 387 45.49 40.37 -38.57
C PRO A 387 45.68 39.05 -39.33
N PHE A 388 46.10 39.15 -40.59
CA PHE A 388 46.32 37.99 -41.47
C PHE A 388 47.38 37.06 -40.86
N ALA A 389 47.07 35.76 -40.83
CA ALA A 389 47.89 34.63 -40.34
C ALA A 389 48.09 34.56 -38.81
N GLN A 390 47.17 33.90 -38.12
CA GLN A 390 47.40 33.31 -36.79
C GLN A 390 47.11 31.80 -36.84
N PRO A 391 47.75 30.98 -35.97
CA PRO A 391 47.60 29.53 -35.97
C PRO A 391 46.13 29.10 -35.78
N VAL A 392 45.79 27.91 -36.31
CA VAL A 392 44.42 27.37 -36.41
C VAL A 392 43.69 27.29 -35.05
N TYR A 393 44.41 27.34 -33.93
CA TYR A 393 43.88 27.32 -32.57
C TYR A 393 44.36 28.55 -31.78
N ASP A 394 43.64 29.68 -31.93
CA ASP A 394 43.74 30.85 -31.04
C ASP A 394 42.43 31.00 -30.26
N PRO A 395 42.41 30.83 -28.92
CA PRO A 395 41.22 31.01 -28.10
C PRO A 395 40.70 32.46 -28.07
N ASN A 396 41.46 33.44 -28.58
CA ASN A 396 41.05 34.84 -28.72
C ASN A 396 40.54 35.19 -30.13
N ARG A 397 40.37 34.20 -31.02
CA ARG A 397 39.91 34.43 -32.39
C ARG A 397 38.49 34.99 -32.41
N ALA A 398 38.33 36.17 -33.02
CA ALA A 398 37.01 36.76 -33.22
C ALA A 398 36.11 35.84 -34.08
N PRO A 399 34.80 35.72 -33.79
CA PRO A 399 33.87 34.89 -34.55
C PRO A 399 33.87 35.28 -36.04
N ALA A 400 34.04 34.30 -36.93
CA ALA A 400 34.08 34.53 -38.38
C ALA A 400 32.80 34.01 -39.06
N GLY A 401 32.28 34.76 -40.04
CA GLY A 401 31.08 34.38 -40.80
C GLY A 401 29.76 34.86 -40.19
N LEU A 402 28.65 34.27 -40.65
CA LEU A 402 27.30 34.61 -40.18
C LEU A 402 26.87 33.73 -38.99
N PHE A 403 26.26 34.37 -38.01
CA PHE A 403 25.73 33.79 -36.77
C PHE A 403 24.23 34.09 -36.64
N SER A 404 23.53 33.19 -35.97
CA SER A 404 22.14 33.40 -35.56
C SER A 404 22.06 34.02 -34.15
N LEU A 405 20.91 34.59 -33.77
CA LEU A 405 20.70 35.04 -32.38
C LEU A 405 20.81 33.88 -31.40
N LEU A 406 20.39 32.68 -31.83
CA LEU A 406 20.55 31.43 -31.09
C LEU A 406 22.03 31.10 -30.85
N ASP A 407 22.88 31.18 -31.89
CA ASP A 407 24.32 30.95 -31.75
C ASP A 407 24.93 31.93 -30.72
N ILE A 408 24.61 33.22 -30.83
CA ILE A 408 25.15 34.26 -29.93
C ILE A 408 24.74 33.98 -28.47
N ALA A 409 23.46 33.64 -28.25
CA ALA A 409 22.93 33.32 -26.93
C ALA A 409 23.56 32.05 -26.34
N MET A 410 23.74 30.98 -27.13
CA MET A 410 24.34 29.72 -26.69
C MET A 410 25.84 29.81 -26.40
N SER A 411 26.58 30.59 -27.19
CA SER A 411 28.04 30.75 -27.08
C SER A 411 28.45 31.84 -26.09
N GLY A 412 27.52 32.69 -25.66
CA GLY A 412 27.81 33.81 -24.77
C GLY A 412 28.62 34.93 -25.44
N LEU A 413 28.54 35.07 -26.77
CA LEU A 413 29.32 36.03 -27.56
C LEU A 413 28.72 37.45 -27.57
N HIS A 414 28.01 37.81 -26.50
CA HIS A 414 27.31 39.09 -26.35
C HIS A 414 28.22 40.32 -26.28
N ASN A 415 29.52 40.14 -26.05
CA ASN A 415 30.51 41.21 -25.95
C ASN A 415 31.03 41.72 -27.31
N TYR A 416 30.63 41.08 -28.41
CA TYR A 416 30.96 41.54 -29.76
C TYR A 416 29.87 42.46 -30.28
N ASP A 417 30.26 43.46 -31.08
CA ASP A 417 29.31 44.33 -31.77
C ASP A 417 28.74 43.61 -32.98
N TRP A 418 27.47 43.20 -32.88
CA TRP A 418 26.76 42.45 -33.93
C TRP A 418 25.91 43.36 -34.81
N ILE A 419 26.01 43.19 -36.13
CA ILE A 419 25.18 43.88 -37.12
C ILE A 419 24.41 42.91 -38.01
N SER A 420 23.20 43.31 -38.44
CA SER A 420 22.38 42.59 -39.40
C SER A 420 21.92 43.51 -40.53
N GLN A 421 21.72 42.95 -41.73
CA GLN A 421 21.04 43.64 -42.83
C GLN A 421 19.52 43.34 -42.83
N ASP A 422 19.07 42.43 -41.97
CA ASP A 422 17.65 42.06 -41.87
C ASP A 422 16.89 43.04 -40.97
N LYS A 423 15.85 43.67 -41.52
CA LYS A 423 15.02 44.65 -40.80
C LYS A 423 14.31 44.03 -39.59
N ARG A 424 13.94 42.74 -39.62
CA ARG A 424 13.28 42.02 -38.52
C ARG A 424 14.22 41.93 -37.32
N ILE A 425 15.48 41.58 -37.56
CA ILE A 425 16.52 41.49 -36.52
C ILE A 425 16.85 42.89 -35.97
N ASN A 426 17.09 43.88 -36.83
CA ASN A 426 17.44 45.23 -36.40
C ASN A 426 16.34 45.87 -35.54
N THR A 427 15.06 45.65 -35.91
CA THR A 427 13.91 46.11 -35.11
C THR A 427 13.84 45.39 -33.76
N ALA A 428 14.05 44.07 -33.74
CA ALA A 428 14.00 43.29 -32.52
C ALA A 428 15.09 43.67 -31.50
N LEU A 429 16.27 44.08 -31.96
CA LEU A 429 17.42 44.39 -31.10
C LEU A 429 17.41 45.82 -30.51
N GLN A 430 16.54 46.71 -30.98
CA GLN A 430 16.55 48.11 -30.58
C GLN A 430 16.36 48.27 -29.05
N GLY A 431 17.39 48.80 -28.37
CA GLY A 431 17.37 49.05 -26.93
C GLY A 431 17.41 47.81 -26.05
N LYS A 432 17.69 46.61 -26.60
CA LYS A 432 17.67 45.34 -25.88
C LYS A 432 19.04 44.66 -25.87
N SER A 433 19.42 44.11 -24.72
CA SER A 433 20.72 43.44 -24.54
C SER A 433 20.76 42.04 -25.18
N LEU A 434 21.95 41.61 -25.62
CA LEU A 434 22.26 40.26 -26.08
C LEU A 434 22.84 39.33 -24.99
N LYS A 435 22.91 39.79 -23.73
CA LYS A 435 23.37 38.96 -22.60
C LYS A 435 22.24 38.09 -22.07
N PHE A 436 22.38 36.76 -22.14
CA PHE A 436 21.32 35.80 -21.80
C PHE A 436 21.67 34.80 -20.67
N ASP A 437 22.87 34.86 -20.09
CA ASP A 437 23.37 33.96 -19.03
C ASP A 437 23.11 32.44 -19.27
N VAL A 438 22.87 32.05 -20.54
CA VAL A 438 22.46 30.70 -20.96
C VAL A 438 23.47 29.66 -20.51
N LYS A 439 24.77 29.98 -20.63
CA LYS A 439 25.86 29.07 -20.24
C LYS A 439 25.81 28.72 -18.76
N ALA A 440 25.68 29.71 -17.88
CA ALA A 440 25.63 29.50 -16.45
C ALA A 440 24.37 28.72 -16.03
N GLU A 441 23.22 29.08 -16.60
CA GLU A 441 21.96 28.35 -16.35
C GLU A 441 22.04 26.89 -16.81
N PHE A 442 22.55 26.66 -18.03
CA PHE A 442 22.74 25.33 -18.58
C PHE A 442 23.70 24.50 -17.73
N ASP A 443 24.87 25.04 -17.38
CA ASP A 443 25.89 24.33 -16.59
C ASP A 443 25.32 23.93 -15.22
N ASN A 444 24.57 24.82 -14.55
CA ASN A 444 23.90 24.52 -13.27
C ASN A 444 22.83 23.42 -13.41
N GLN A 445 21.95 23.52 -14.41
CA GLN A 445 20.92 22.49 -14.65
C GLN A 445 21.55 21.15 -15.03
N LEU A 446 22.68 21.16 -15.75
CA LEU A 446 23.37 19.95 -16.19
C LEU A 446 24.01 19.23 -15.00
N ILE A 447 24.72 19.96 -14.14
CA ILE A 447 25.30 19.43 -12.89
C ILE A 447 24.19 18.78 -12.05
N GLN A 448 23.08 19.49 -11.83
CA GLN A 448 21.97 18.95 -11.06
C GLN A 448 21.36 17.70 -11.70
N ALA A 449 21.21 17.66 -13.02
CA ALA A 449 20.67 16.50 -13.73
C ALA A 449 21.62 15.29 -13.64
N ILE A 450 22.93 15.50 -13.73
CA ILE A 450 23.94 14.46 -13.57
C ILE A 450 23.95 13.94 -12.12
N ASP A 451 23.93 14.83 -11.13
CA ASP A 451 23.90 14.45 -9.71
C ASP A 451 22.64 13.64 -9.36
N ASN A 452 21.49 14.05 -9.90
CA ASN A 452 20.25 13.28 -9.75
C ASN A 452 20.42 11.87 -10.33
N LYS A 453 20.94 11.74 -11.56
CA LYS A 453 21.19 10.43 -12.16
C LYS A 453 22.18 9.59 -11.35
N LYS A 454 23.28 10.16 -10.88
CA LYS A 454 24.26 9.50 -9.99
C LYS A 454 23.57 8.91 -8.75
N LYS A 455 22.75 9.71 -8.06
CA LYS A 455 21.98 9.27 -6.89
C LYS A 455 21.02 8.13 -7.23
N GLY A 456 20.26 8.27 -8.31
CA GLY A 456 19.30 7.26 -8.74
C GLY A 456 19.96 5.93 -9.10
N ILE A 457 21.07 5.96 -9.85
CA ILE A 457 21.87 4.77 -10.18
C ILE A 457 22.41 4.10 -8.92
N GLY A 458 22.91 4.88 -7.95
CA GLY A 458 23.38 4.34 -6.69
C GLY A 458 22.31 3.52 -5.95
N VAL A 459 21.08 4.03 -5.89
CA VAL A 459 19.95 3.29 -5.30
C VAL A 459 19.60 2.04 -6.10
N ALA A 460 19.70 2.09 -7.43
CA ALA A 460 19.47 0.93 -8.29
C ALA A 460 20.47 -0.20 -8.01
N ILE A 461 21.76 0.12 -7.85
CA ILE A 461 22.80 -0.86 -7.48
C ILE A 461 22.54 -1.45 -6.10
N LYS A 462 22.23 -0.62 -5.10
CA LYS A 462 21.85 -1.09 -3.76
C LYS A 462 20.67 -2.06 -3.82
N HIS A 463 19.69 -1.77 -4.66
CA HIS A 463 18.54 -2.64 -4.83
C HIS A 463 18.89 -3.97 -5.48
N MET A 464 19.70 -3.99 -6.54
CA MET A 464 20.15 -5.24 -7.18
C MET A 464 20.92 -6.12 -6.20
N ILE A 465 21.80 -5.56 -5.37
CA ILE A 465 22.51 -6.30 -4.31
C ILE A 465 21.50 -6.92 -3.32
N ALA A 466 20.48 -6.18 -2.90
CA ALA A 466 19.46 -6.69 -1.99
C ALA A 466 18.59 -7.83 -2.57
N GLN A 467 18.57 -8.02 -3.89
CA GLN A 467 17.84 -9.09 -4.55
C GLN A 467 18.66 -10.38 -4.73
N LEU A 468 19.97 -10.34 -4.48
CA LEU A 468 20.83 -11.51 -4.67
C LEU A 468 20.54 -12.64 -3.66
N PRO A 469 20.86 -13.90 -4.01
CA PRO A 469 20.91 -15.00 -3.05
C PRO A 469 21.73 -14.64 -1.81
N LEU A 470 21.34 -15.16 -0.63
CA LEU A 470 21.99 -14.81 0.64
C LEU A 470 23.52 -14.99 0.61
N ALA A 471 24.01 -16.09 0.03
CA ALA A 471 25.43 -16.37 -0.06
C ALA A 471 26.20 -15.28 -0.81
N ASP A 472 25.64 -14.75 -1.90
CA ASP A 472 26.24 -13.68 -2.69
C ASP A 472 26.22 -12.35 -1.94
N ARG A 473 25.13 -12.05 -1.23
CA ARG A 473 25.02 -10.86 -0.37
C ARG A 473 26.06 -10.90 0.75
N GLN A 474 26.28 -12.08 1.34
CA GLN A 474 27.32 -12.29 2.35
C GLN A 474 28.72 -12.14 1.77
N ASN A 475 28.97 -12.66 0.57
CA ASN A 475 30.25 -12.50 -0.12
C ASN A 475 30.58 -11.03 -0.38
N LEU A 476 29.60 -10.25 -0.84
CA LEU A 476 29.76 -8.82 -1.10
C LEU A 476 29.89 -8.00 0.21
N GLU A 477 29.21 -8.40 1.28
CA GLU A 477 29.26 -7.70 2.57
C GLU A 477 30.58 -7.96 3.32
N TYR A 478 30.96 -9.23 3.45
CA TYR A 478 32.02 -9.68 4.37
C TYR A 478 33.33 -10.05 3.64
N GLY A 479 33.32 -10.17 2.32
CA GLY A 479 34.49 -10.50 1.51
C GLY A 479 35.44 -9.33 1.26
N GLN A 480 36.69 -9.65 0.98
CA GLN A 480 37.66 -8.72 0.41
C GLN A 480 37.27 -8.44 -1.05
N LEU A 481 37.13 -7.15 -1.41
CA LEU A 481 36.63 -6.75 -2.71
C LEU A 481 37.73 -6.13 -3.57
N GLU A 482 37.83 -6.61 -4.81
CA GLU A 482 38.64 -6.01 -5.86
C GLU A 482 37.77 -5.65 -7.05
N PHE A 483 38.03 -4.49 -7.66
CA PHE A 483 37.22 -3.96 -8.74
C PHE A 483 38.01 -3.93 -10.05
N TYR A 484 37.35 -4.26 -11.15
CA TYR A 484 37.97 -4.33 -12.47
C TYR A 484 37.11 -3.65 -13.54
N GLN A 485 37.79 -2.90 -14.41
CA GLN A 485 37.25 -2.24 -15.60
C GLN A 485 37.83 -2.89 -16.86
N LEU A 486 36.97 -3.09 -17.85
CA LEU A 486 37.29 -3.83 -19.08
C LEU A 486 37.04 -2.94 -20.32
N ASP A 487 37.53 -1.69 -20.27
CA ASP A 487 37.42 -0.68 -21.33
C ASP A 487 38.10 -1.11 -22.63
N THR A 488 37.64 -0.57 -23.77
CA THR A 488 38.24 -0.80 -25.09
C THR A 488 39.02 0.42 -25.54
N TYR A 489 40.26 0.22 -25.97
CA TYR A 489 41.12 1.29 -26.46
C TYR A 489 41.57 1.04 -27.89
N ARG A 490 41.73 2.11 -28.67
CA ARG A 490 42.33 2.08 -30.00
C ARG A 490 43.79 2.54 -29.92
N LEU A 491 44.69 1.79 -30.54
CA LEU A 491 46.09 2.15 -30.69
C LEU A 491 46.21 3.29 -31.71
N GLY A 492 46.90 4.36 -31.31
CA GLY A 492 47.25 5.47 -32.19
C GLY A 492 48.39 5.11 -33.15
N THR A 493 48.72 6.03 -34.06
CA THR A 493 49.82 5.86 -35.03
C THR A 493 51.23 6.05 -34.41
N GLY A 494 51.32 6.44 -33.13
CA GLY A 494 52.57 6.56 -32.37
C GLY A 494 52.90 5.33 -31.53
N PHE A 495 54.12 5.25 -30.98
CA PHE A 495 54.68 4.04 -30.34
C PHE A 495 54.00 3.61 -29.03
N THR A 496 53.32 4.50 -28.29
CA THR A 496 52.69 4.19 -27.00
C THR A 496 51.26 4.76 -26.83
N GLY A 497 50.77 5.52 -27.82
CA GLY A 497 49.50 6.22 -27.72
C GLY A 497 48.30 5.28 -27.81
N ARG A 498 47.36 5.41 -26.87
CA ARG A 498 46.05 4.75 -26.89
C ARG A 498 44.97 5.78 -26.63
N THR A 499 43.89 5.73 -27.40
CA THR A 499 42.68 6.55 -27.18
C THR A 499 41.56 5.63 -26.69
N LEU A 500 40.78 6.09 -25.71
CA LEU A 500 39.60 5.36 -25.26
C LEU A 500 38.62 5.29 -26.44
N GLU A 501 38.30 4.07 -26.87
CA GLU A 501 37.34 3.82 -27.95
C GLU A 501 35.93 3.67 -27.35
N THR A 502 35.80 2.79 -26.35
CA THR A 502 34.53 2.47 -25.71
C THR A 502 34.76 2.27 -24.21
N LYS A 503 34.06 3.05 -23.39
CA LYS A 503 33.96 2.81 -21.94
C LYS A 503 33.08 1.58 -21.72
N ASN A 504 33.53 0.61 -20.92
CA ASN A 504 32.69 -0.51 -20.53
C ASN A 504 31.65 -0.02 -19.51
N GLU A 505 30.40 -0.38 -19.74
CA GLU A 505 29.26 -0.07 -18.86
C GLU A 505 29.15 -1.00 -17.65
N LYS A 506 29.96 -2.07 -17.64
CA LYS A 506 29.97 -3.12 -16.63
C LYS A 506 31.14 -2.95 -15.68
N LEU A 507 30.85 -3.07 -14.39
CA LEU A 507 31.86 -3.18 -13.35
C LEU A 507 31.99 -4.63 -12.90
N TYR A 508 33.22 -5.12 -12.80
CA TYR A 508 33.48 -6.46 -12.28
C TYR A 508 34.00 -6.34 -10.84
N VAL A 509 33.46 -7.17 -9.95
CA VAL A 509 33.81 -7.19 -8.53
C VAL A 509 34.23 -8.60 -8.17
N LYS A 510 35.50 -8.81 -7.86
CA LYS A 510 35.99 -10.06 -7.27
C LYS A 510 35.83 -9.97 -5.76
N ALA A 511 35.07 -10.88 -5.18
CA ALA A 511 34.94 -11.04 -3.73
C ALA A 511 35.67 -12.30 -3.29
N SER A 512 36.61 -12.15 -2.36
CA SER A 512 37.36 -13.24 -1.74
C SER A 512 36.98 -13.33 -0.27
N GLY A 513 36.35 -14.42 0.16
CA GLY A 513 35.83 -14.56 1.52
C GLY A 513 35.68 -16.01 1.98
N ALA A 514 34.84 -16.21 3.01
CA ALA A 514 34.62 -17.52 3.63
C ALA A 514 34.04 -18.58 2.66
N ASN A 515 33.35 -18.14 1.60
CA ASN A 515 32.74 -19.02 0.60
C ASN A 515 33.62 -19.21 -0.65
N GLY A 516 34.90 -18.80 -0.60
CA GLY A 516 35.82 -18.84 -1.74
C GLY A 516 35.87 -17.53 -2.53
N ASP A 517 36.47 -17.60 -3.71
CA ASP A 517 36.55 -16.50 -4.67
C ASP A 517 35.33 -16.53 -5.59
N THR A 518 34.68 -15.40 -5.78
CA THR A 518 33.57 -15.24 -6.75
C THR A 518 33.71 -13.91 -7.46
N VAL A 519 33.54 -13.91 -8.78
CA VAL A 519 33.56 -12.69 -9.60
C VAL A 519 32.14 -12.36 -10.01
N TYR A 520 31.73 -11.13 -9.73
CA TYR A 520 30.42 -10.59 -10.09
C TYR A 520 30.56 -9.59 -11.23
N GLU A 521 29.72 -9.74 -12.25
CA GLU A 521 29.47 -8.73 -13.27
C GLU A 521 28.25 -7.90 -12.84
N LEU A 522 28.45 -6.59 -12.64
CA LEU A 522 27.37 -5.63 -12.37
C LEU A 522 26.98 -4.97 -13.70
N ASP A 523 25.75 -5.20 -14.16
CA ASP A 523 25.24 -4.69 -15.43
C ASP A 523 23.92 -3.93 -15.19
N LEU A 524 24.00 -2.59 -15.16
CA LEU A 524 22.83 -1.73 -14.96
C LEU A 524 21.82 -1.83 -16.12
N LYS A 525 22.29 -2.12 -17.34
CA LYS A 525 21.46 -2.19 -18.54
C LYS A 525 20.65 -3.48 -18.57
N ARG A 526 21.25 -4.59 -18.14
CA ARG A 526 20.55 -5.87 -17.90
C ARG A 526 19.83 -5.92 -16.56
N GLN A 527 20.07 -4.94 -15.69
CA GLN A 527 19.45 -4.83 -14.37
C GLN A 527 19.77 -6.05 -13.50
N SER A 528 21.01 -6.54 -13.60
CA SER A 528 21.42 -7.79 -12.99
C SER A 528 22.83 -7.72 -12.42
N ILE A 529 23.05 -8.49 -11.36
CA ILE A 529 24.37 -8.84 -10.87
C ILE A 529 24.50 -10.35 -11.03
N THR A 530 25.47 -10.80 -11.83
CA THR A 530 25.64 -12.22 -12.16
C THR A 530 27.03 -12.69 -11.81
N GLN A 531 27.14 -13.90 -11.28
CA GLN A 531 28.43 -14.57 -11.14
C GLN A 531 28.99 -14.89 -12.54
N VAL A 532 30.29 -14.64 -12.73
CA VAL A 532 31.03 -14.90 -13.96
C VAL A 532 32.33 -15.65 -13.66
N ASP A 533 33.00 -16.13 -14.70
CA ASP A 533 34.22 -16.91 -14.55
C ASP A 533 35.39 -15.99 -14.12
N ASP A 534 36.28 -16.46 -13.23
CA ASP A 534 37.45 -15.68 -12.81
C ASP A 534 38.38 -15.34 -14.00
N ASN A 535 38.34 -16.11 -15.07
CA ASN A 535 39.03 -15.82 -16.33
C ASN A 535 38.59 -14.49 -16.96
N ASP A 536 37.37 -14.01 -16.71
CA ASP A 536 36.87 -12.75 -17.27
C ASP A 536 37.63 -11.52 -16.71
N VAL A 537 38.27 -11.67 -15.55
CA VAL A 537 39.09 -10.63 -14.90
C VAL A 537 40.56 -11.02 -14.73
N THR A 538 40.98 -12.19 -15.22
CA THR A 538 42.39 -12.62 -15.13
C THR A 538 43.03 -12.92 -16.49
N ARG A 539 42.24 -13.27 -17.52
CA ARG A 539 42.76 -13.65 -18.84
C ARG A 539 42.66 -12.51 -19.84
N GLU A 540 43.81 -12.01 -20.30
CA GLU A 540 43.84 -10.96 -21.33
C GLU A 540 43.18 -11.42 -22.64
N ARG A 541 42.28 -10.58 -23.17
CA ARG A 541 41.61 -10.81 -24.46
C ARG A 541 42.56 -10.50 -25.62
N GLN A 542 42.53 -11.34 -26.67
CA GLN A 542 43.36 -11.12 -27.85
C GLN A 542 43.04 -9.79 -28.54
N ARG A 543 44.10 -9.08 -28.95
CA ARG A 543 44.01 -7.85 -29.75
C ARG A 543 43.24 -8.10 -31.05
N ASN A 544 42.37 -7.15 -31.43
CA ASN A 544 41.67 -7.18 -32.72
C ASN A 544 42.03 -5.93 -33.53
N GLY A 545 42.90 -6.06 -34.54
CA GLY A 545 43.32 -4.93 -35.37
C GLY A 545 44.00 -3.83 -34.55
N SER A 546 43.45 -2.61 -34.54
CA SER A 546 43.94 -1.51 -33.69
C SER A 546 43.29 -1.48 -32.29
N LEU A 547 42.36 -2.39 -31.98
CA LEU A 547 41.66 -2.43 -30.69
C LEU A 547 42.36 -3.35 -29.69
N VAL A 548 42.50 -2.87 -28.46
CA VAL A 548 43.04 -3.60 -27.30
C VAL A 548 42.03 -3.58 -26.14
N TYR A 549 42.03 -4.64 -25.35
CA TYR A 549 41.02 -4.93 -24.32
C TYR A 549 41.66 -5.21 -22.96
N PRO A 550 42.35 -4.22 -22.35
CA PRO A 550 43.06 -4.43 -21.10
C PRO A 550 42.11 -4.77 -19.95
N ILE A 551 42.61 -5.56 -19.00
CA ILE A 551 41.99 -5.71 -17.69
C ILE A 551 42.61 -4.66 -16.76
N GLN A 552 41.80 -3.73 -16.26
CA GLN A 552 42.29 -2.62 -15.46
C GLN A 552 41.73 -2.73 -14.04
N LYS A 553 42.62 -2.81 -13.03
CA LYS A 553 42.20 -2.70 -11.64
C LYS A 553 41.65 -1.29 -11.39
N PHE A 554 40.46 -1.21 -10.83
CA PHE A 554 39.78 0.03 -10.49
C PHE A 554 39.92 0.30 -9.00
N THR A 555 40.29 1.51 -8.64
CA THR A 555 40.31 1.97 -7.26
C THR A 555 39.02 2.75 -7.00
N PRO A 556 38.15 2.27 -6.10
CA PRO A 556 36.95 3.01 -5.70
C PRO A 556 37.25 4.42 -5.18
N PRO A 557 36.26 5.32 -5.17
CA PRO A 557 36.48 6.68 -4.70
C PRO A 557 36.83 6.71 -3.20
N ALA A 558 37.65 7.68 -2.77
CA ALA A 558 38.20 7.74 -1.42
C ALA A 558 37.15 7.84 -0.29
N HIS A 559 35.92 8.25 -0.61
CA HIS A 559 34.81 8.33 0.35
C HIS A 559 34.02 7.01 0.49
N ALA A 560 34.28 6.01 -0.35
CA ALA A 560 33.66 4.69 -0.26
C ALA A 560 34.33 3.90 0.88
N ASP A 561 33.58 3.65 1.95
CA ASP A 561 34.09 2.97 3.14
C ASP A 561 33.97 1.45 3.01
N PHE A 562 35.11 0.81 2.74
CA PHE A 562 35.28 -0.64 2.73
C PHE A 562 35.96 -1.18 4.02
N SER A 563 35.96 -0.41 5.11
CA SER A 563 36.57 -0.84 6.38
C SER A 563 35.59 -1.51 7.34
N GLN A 564 34.27 -1.33 7.13
CA GLN A 564 33.24 -1.93 7.97
C GLN A 564 32.95 -3.38 7.60
N ASN A 565 32.54 -4.16 8.62
CA ASN A 565 32.08 -5.55 8.50
C ASN A 565 33.11 -6.55 7.94
N THR A 566 34.41 -6.28 8.04
CA THR A 566 35.46 -7.22 7.60
C THR A 566 35.74 -8.37 8.58
N GLN A 567 35.07 -8.39 9.74
CA GLN A 567 35.15 -9.45 10.75
C GLN A 567 33.73 -9.88 11.13
N ALA A 568 33.30 -11.04 10.64
CA ALA A 568 32.01 -11.64 10.98
C ALA A 568 32.23 -13.03 11.58
N GLU A 569 31.43 -13.38 12.59
CA GLU A 569 31.41 -14.72 13.18
C GLU A 569 30.90 -15.75 12.16
N VAL A 570 31.26 -17.03 12.35
CA VAL A 570 30.75 -18.15 11.55
C VAL A 570 29.63 -18.84 12.33
N PRO A 571 28.42 -19.00 11.78
CA PRO A 571 28.01 -18.67 10.41
C PRO A 571 27.84 -17.17 10.17
N LEU A 572 28.11 -16.73 8.93
CA LEU A 572 28.01 -15.32 8.55
C LEU A 572 26.58 -14.79 8.80
N PRO A 573 26.42 -13.59 9.39
CA PRO A 573 25.11 -13.02 9.63
C PRO A 573 24.42 -12.62 8.32
N THR A 574 23.10 -12.42 8.38
CA THR A 574 22.33 -11.86 7.27
C THR A 574 22.62 -10.36 7.16
N PRO A 575 23.17 -9.87 6.04
CA PRO A 575 23.49 -8.46 5.88
C PRO A 575 22.24 -7.60 5.68
N SER A 576 22.29 -6.35 6.14
CA SER A 576 21.30 -5.34 5.79
C SER A 576 21.54 -4.81 4.36
N SER A 577 21.32 -5.68 3.38
CA SER A 577 21.85 -5.56 2.00
C SER A 577 21.41 -4.31 1.24
N PHE A 578 20.34 -3.64 1.65
CA PHE A 578 19.96 -2.36 1.05
C PHE A 578 20.56 -1.15 1.77
N THR A 579 20.86 -1.23 3.07
CA THR A 579 21.27 -0.06 3.87
C THR A 579 22.70 -0.13 4.40
N SER A 580 23.40 -1.25 4.21
CA SER A 580 24.76 -1.41 4.71
C SER A 580 25.74 -0.42 4.07
N ALA A 581 26.73 0.00 4.86
CA ALA A 581 27.80 0.87 4.41
C ALA A 581 28.58 0.23 3.23
N ARG A 582 28.79 -1.10 3.28
CA ARG A 582 29.46 -1.85 2.22
C ARG A 582 28.68 -1.81 0.90
N THR A 583 27.37 -2.02 0.94
CA THR A 583 26.50 -1.90 -0.25
C THR A 583 26.56 -0.50 -0.81
N LYS A 584 26.51 0.53 0.04
CA LYS A 584 26.69 1.92 -0.40
C LYS A 584 28.05 2.15 -1.06
N ALA A 585 29.13 1.62 -0.50
CA ALA A 585 30.48 1.75 -1.05
C ALA A 585 30.60 1.08 -2.43
N ILE A 586 29.99 -0.09 -2.64
CA ILE A 586 29.91 -0.76 -3.95
C ILE A 586 29.11 0.10 -4.94
N ALA A 587 27.98 0.68 -4.51
CA ALA A 587 27.17 1.55 -5.35
C ALA A 587 27.92 2.84 -5.75
N ASP A 588 28.66 3.45 -4.82
CA ASP A 588 29.49 4.63 -5.09
C ASP A 588 30.62 4.28 -6.08
N ALA A 589 31.26 3.11 -5.93
CA ALA A 589 32.25 2.60 -6.87
C ALA A 589 31.68 2.39 -8.28
N PHE A 590 30.46 1.88 -8.39
CA PHE A 590 29.76 1.71 -9.67
C PHE A 590 29.43 3.06 -10.32
N VAL A 591 28.90 4.01 -9.56
CA VAL A 591 28.57 5.35 -10.07
C VAL A 591 29.82 6.07 -10.58
N GLU A 592 30.94 5.97 -9.86
CA GLU A 592 32.23 6.52 -10.28
C GLU A 592 32.76 5.82 -11.53
N HIS A 593 32.63 4.50 -11.61
CA HIS A 593 33.05 3.71 -12.77
C HIS A 593 32.38 4.18 -14.08
N LEU A 594 31.09 4.53 -14.03
CA LEU A 594 30.36 5.02 -15.20
C LEU A 594 30.86 6.38 -15.71
N ASP A 595 31.56 7.16 -14.88
CA ASP A 595 32.20 8.43 -15.26
C ASP A 595 31.24 9.40 -15.96
N ILE A 596 30.00 9.49 -15.45
CA ILE A 596 28.88 10.19 -16.11
C ILE A 596 28.99 11.72 -16.09
N ASP A 597 30.02 12.29 -15.48
CA ASP A 597 30.39 13.71 -15.50
C ASP A 597 31.67 14.00 -16.30
N ASN A 598 32.20 13.03 -17.06
CA ASN A 598 33.37 13.26 -17.90
C ASN A 598 33.15 14.41 -18.90
N ARG A 599 34.22 15.14 -19.24
CA ARG A 599 34.23 16.21 -20.24
C ARG A 599 33.57 15.84 -21.57
N TYR A 600 33.67 14.58 -22.03
CA TYR A 600 33.00 14.13 -23.27
C TYR A 600 31.47 14.12 -23.14
N VAL A 601 30.94 13.68 -22.00
CA VAL A 601 29.52 13.74 -21.63
C VAL A 601 29.01 15.17 -21.69
N ILE A 602 29.72 16.05 -20.97
CA ILE A 602 29.34 17.44 -20.82
C ILE A 602 29.37 18.14 -22.18
N LYS A 603 30.34 17.80 -23.03
CA LYS A 603 30.45 18.31 -24.41
C LYS A 603 29.25 17.86 -25.27
N GLN A 604 28.78 16.62 -25.15
CA GLN A 604 27.60 16.13 -25.85
C GLN A 604 26.32 16.85 -25.38
N ALA A 605 26.12 16.97 -24.07
CA ALA A 605 24.95 17.65 -23.49
C ALA A 605 24.89 19.15 -23.85
N LYS A 606 26.05 19.81 -24.02
CA LYS A 606 26.15 21.22 -24.43
C LYS A 606 25.59 21.49 -25.83
N GLY A 607 25.61 20.51 -26.73
CA GLY A 607 25.37 20.71 -28.16
C GLY A 607 26.42 21.64 -28.81
N ALA A 608 26.41 21.77 -30.14
CA ALA A 608 27.34 22.65 -30.87
C ALA A 608 26.68 23.96 -31.30
N SER A 609 27.25 25.10 -30.91
CA SER A 609 27.05 26.36 -31.64
C SER A 609 27.97 26.44 -32.87
N THR A 610 27.70 27.39 -33.77
CA THR A 610 28.60 27.67 -34.90
C THR A 610 30.02 28.04 -34.45
N PHE A 611 30.17 28.71 -33.29
CA PHE A 611 31.48 29.05 -32.72
C PHE A 611 32.20 27.83 -32.13
N ASP A 612 31.48 26.94 -31.44
CA ASP A 612 32.07 25.70 -30.89
C ASP A 612 32.63 24.82 -32.01
N ARG A 613 31.97 24.77 -33.18
CA ARG A 613 32.47 24.04 -34.36
C ARG A 613 33.68 24.70 -35.02
N GLN A 614 33.84 26.02 -34.88
CA GLN A 614 35.01 26.73 -35.39
C GLN A 614 36.25 26.51 -34.51
N MET A 615 36.06 26.12 -33.25
CA MET A 615 37.13 26.03 -32.25
C MET A 615 37.55 24.62 -31.87
N ASP A 616 36.91 23.59 -32.43
CA ASP A 616 37.07 22.21 -31.97
C ASP A 616 37.29 21.25 -33.14
N ALA A 617 38.42 20.53 -33.15
CA ALA A 617 38.84 19.65 -34.25
C ALA A 617 38.36 18.19 -34.10
N GLU A 618 37.81 17.82 -32.94
CA GLU A 618 37.41 16.44 -32.64
C GLU A 618 35.94 16.39 -32.16
N TRP A 619 35.05 16.15 -33.12
CA TRP A 619 33.63 15.82 -32.91
C TRP A 619 33.42 14.34 -33.21
N GLY A 620 33.72 13.49 -32.24
CA GLY A 620 33.34 12.08 -32.25
C GLY A 620 32.84 11.70 -30.87
N VAL A 621 31.59 11.24 -30.80
CA VAL A 621 31.02 10.22 -29.89
C VAL A 621 29.51 10.41 -29.88
N THR A 622 28.83 9.32 -30.23
CA THR A 622 27.38 9.21 -30.37
C THR A 622 26.84 8.33 -29.22
N HIS A 623 25.70 8.73 -28.66
CA HIS A 623 24.73 7.90 -27.91
C HIS A 623 24.96 7.42 -26.47
N PHE A 624 26.12 7.60 -25.82
CA PHE A 624 26.34 7.10 -24.44
C PHE A 624 25.18 7.43 -23.46
N PHE A 625 24.72 8.68 -23.33
CA PHE A 625 23.68 9.06 -22.35
C PHE A 625 22.25 8.54 -22.60
N LEU A 626 21.90 8.20 -23.84
CA LEU A 626 20.51 7.85 -24.18
C LEU A 626 20.20 6.36 -23.96
N ASP A 627 21.23 5.53 -23.83
CA ASP A 627 21.09 4.09 -23.67
C ASP A 627 21.07 3.64 -22.20
N PHE A 628 21.43 4.52 -21.24
CA PHE A 628 21.48 4.26 -19.78
C PHE A 628 20.25 4.71 -18.98
N ILE A 629 19.06 4.76 -19.58
CA ILE A 629 17.83 5.12 -18.84
C ILE A 629 17.06 3.83 -18.53
N PRO A 630 17.22 3.23 -17.33
CA PRO A 630 16.24 2.31 -16.73
C PRO A 630 14.81 2.87 -16.87
N LEU A 631 13.80 2.02 -17.02
CA LEU A 631 12.39 2.37 -17.29
C LEU A 631 12.05 2.89 -18.69
N ARG A 632 13.00 2.98 -19.63
CA ARG A 632 12.72 3.53 -20.98
C ARG A 632 11.67 2.73 -21.76
N SER A 633 11.57 1.42 -21.56
CA SER A 633 10.53 0.58 -22.18
C SER A 633 9.17 0.80 -21.53
N ALA A 634 9.10 0.73 -20.19
CA ALA A 634 7.88 1.00 -19.40
C ALA A 634 7.26 2.36 -19.73
N ILE A 635 8.06 3.44 -19.73
CA ILE A 635 7.60 4.80 -20.05
C ILE A 635 7.15 4.90 -21.51
N ARG A 636 7.84 4.22 -22.44
CA ARG A 636 7.51 4.24 -23.86
C ARG A 636 6.18 3.54 -24.11
N ASN A 637 5.97 2.37 -23.53
CA ASN A 637 4.73 1.61 -23.65
C ASN A 637 3.56 2.35 -22.98
N LEU A 638 3.76 2.91 -21.79
CA LEU A 638 2.77 3.78 -21.12
C LEU A 638 2.45 5.05 -21.93
N ARG A 639 3.44 5.66 -22.59
CA ARG A 639 3.26 6.85 -23.44
C ARG A 639 2.58 6.52 -24.78
N ASN A 640 2.84 5.35 -25.34
CA ASN A 640 2.27 4.89 -26.61
C ASN A 640 0.85 4.36 -26.47
N GLY A 641 0.36 4.17 -25.23
CA GLY A 641 -1.00 3.67 -24.94
C GLY A 641 -1.05 2.15 -24.71
N ASP A 642 0.10 1.47 -24.74
CA ASP A 642 0.25 0.04 -24.48
C ASP A 642 0.33 -0.18 -22.96
N TYR A 643 -0.77 0.05 -22.25
CA TYR A 643 -0.80 0.07 -20.78
C TYR A 643 -0.53 -1.29 -20.13
N LEU A 644 -0.83 -2.40 -20.83
CA LEU A 644 -0.56 -3.75 -20.36
C LEU A 644 0.95 -4.02 -20.40
N ASP A 645 1.59 -3.81 -21.55
CA ASP A 645 3.03 -3.98 -21.73
C ASP A 645 3.82 -2.95 -20.90
N GLY A 646 3.31 -1.73 -20.74
CA GLY A 646 3.89 -0.70 -19.88
C GLY A 646 3.83 -1.01 -18.39
N ALA A 647 2.79 -1.74 -17.92
CA ALA A 647 2.70 -2.22 -16.55
C ALA A 647 3.58 -3.46 -16.33
N ILE A 648 3.64 -4.39 -17.28
CA ILE A 648 4.54 -5.54 -17.26
C ILE A 648 6.00 -5.05 -17.25
N ASP A 649 6.37 -4.12 -18.12
CA ASP A 649 7.72 -3.54 -18.15
C ASP A 649 8.07 -2.78 -16.87
N LEU A 650 7.10 -2.16 -16.19
CA LEU A 650 7.33 -1.48 -14.91
C LEU A 650 7.62 -2.48 -13.78
N VAL A 651 7.00 -3.66 -13.84
CA VAL A 651 7.28 -4.78 -12.93
C VAL A 651 8.62 -5.43 -13.25
N MET A 652 8.97 -5.56 -14.53
CA MET A 652 10.23 -6.16 -14.97
C MET A 652 11.42 -5.22 -14.85
N ASP A 653 11.19 -3.94 -14.59
CA ASP A 653 12.25 -2.94 -14.45
C ASP A 653 13.05 -3.10 -13.14
N ILE A 654 14.19 -2.41 -13.05
CA ILE A 654 15.21 -2.55 -12.02
C ILE A 654 14.66 -2.38 -10.61
N PHE A 655 13.61 -1.58 -10.43
CA PHE A 655 12.93 -1.36 -9.14
C PHE A 655 11.68 -2.21 -8.92
N SER A 656 11.27 -2.95 -9.96
CA SER A 656 10.15 -3.89 -9.99
C SER A 656 8.94 -3.39 -9.19
N PHE A 657 8.40 -2.23 -9.57
CA PHE A 657 7.24 -1.67 -8.89
C PHE A 657 6.02 -2.51 -9.23
N VAL A 658 5.71 -3.48 -8.37
CA VAL A 658 4.48 -4.25 -8.47
C VAL A 658 3.32 -3.31 -8.13
N THR A 659 2.64 -2.80 -9.16
CA THR A 659 1.44 -1.96 -9.04
C THR A 659 0.20 -2.84 -9.01
N ALA A 660 -0.73 -2.55 -8.10
CA ALA A 660 -2.07 -3.10 -8.19
C ALA A 660 -2.89 -2.33 -9.25
N GLY A 661 -3.44 -3.06 -10.23
CA GLY A 661 -4.53 -2.61 -11.11
C GLY A 661 -4.27 -1.53 -12.19
N LEU A 662 -4.82 -1.79 -13.40
CA LEU A 662 -4.93 -0.91 -14.60
C LEU A 662 -5.62 0.46 -14.39
N GLY A 663 -5.94 0.87 -13.15
CA GLY A 663 -6.64 2.11 -12.83
C GLY A 663 -5.79 3.39 -12.86
N ALA A 664 -4.45 3.27 -12.78
CA ALA A 664 -3.55 4.43 -12.80
C ALA A 664 -3.42 5.06 -14.20
N ALA A 665 -3.54 4.26 -15.27
CA ALA A 665 -3.40 4.72 -16.66
C ALA A 665 -4.50 5.72 -17.09
N ALA A 666 -5.73 5.55 -16.58
CA ALA A 666 -6.85 6.43 -16.93
C ALA A 666 -6.70 7.87 -16.39
N LYS A 667 -5.88 8.08 -15.35
CA LYS A 667 -5.57 9.42 -14.81
C LYS A 667 -4.47 10.14 -15.61
N ALA A 668 -3.62 9.43 -16.36
CA ALA A 668 -2.60 10.04 -17.21
C ALA A 668 -3.21 10.73 -18.45
N ALA A 669 -4.32 10.21 -18.99
CA ALA A 669 -5.00 10.78 -20.16
C ALA A 669 -5.68 12.14 -19.90
N LYS A 670 -5.90 12.53 -18.63
CA LYS A 670 -6.56 13.81 -18.28
C LYS A 670 -5.62 15.00 -18.09
N ILE A 671 -4.31 14.83 -18.30
CA ILE A 671 -3.31 15.91 -18.10
C ILE A 671 -2.73 16.42 -19.45
N ALA A 672 -3.12 15.84 -20.58
CA ALA A 672 -2.57 16.23 -21.89
C ALA A 672 -3.19 17.50 -22.54
N THR A 673 -4.19 18.17 -21.94
CA THR A 673 -4.89 19.30 -22.59
C THR A 673 -4.80 20.66 -21.89
N LYS A 674 -3.87 20.84 -20.93
CA LYS A 674 -3.60 22.18 -20.36
C LYS A 674 -2.10 22.46 -20.25
N ALA A 675 -1.48 22.82 -21.37
CA ALA A 675 -0.17 23.48 -21.37
C ALA A 675 -0.05 24.46 -22.53
N VAL A 676 -0.72 25.61 -22.40
CA VAL A 676 -0.31 26.86 -23.07
C VAL A 676 -0.26 27.95 -22.00
N SER A 677 0.92 28.12 -21.38
CA SER A 677 1.50 29.40 -20.96
C SER A 677 2.80 29.14 -20.19
N LEU A 678 3.87 29.71 -20.71
CA LEU A 678 5.26 29.61 -20.26
C LEU A 678 5.52 30.51 -19.04
N SER A 679 6.05 29.95 -17.95
CA SER A 679 7.10 30.55 -17.11
C SER A 679 7.47 29.68 -15.89
N ASN A 680 8.69 29.13 -15.95
CA ASN A 680 9.60 28.60 -14.92
C ASN A 680 9.09 28.37 -13.48
N LYS A 681 8.52 27.19 -13.24
CA LYS A 681 8.75 26.28 -12.08
C LYS A 681 8.04 24.94 -12.28
N ALA A 682 8.10 24.40 -13.51
CA ALA A 682 7.32 23.23 -13.89
C ALA A 682 8.20 22.15 -14.55
N LEU A 683 8.98 21.44 -13.73
CA LEU A 683 9.27 20.04 -13.99
C LEU A 683 8.35 19.25 -13.07
N GLN A 684 7.09 19.14 -13.51
CA GLN A 684 6.18 18.08 -13.08
C GLN A 684 6.84 16.76 -13.50
N LEU A 685 7.68 16.21 -12.61
CA LEU A 685 8.07 14.80 -12.66
C LEU A 685 6.78 14.00 -12.47
N SER A 686 6.30 13.47 -13.58
CA SER A 686 5.11 12.64 -13.68
C SER A 686 5.24 11.46 -12.70
N LYS A 687 4.59 11.56 -11.55
CA LYS A 687 4.40 10.47 -10.58
C LYS A 687 3.49 9.39 -11.20
N ILE A 688 4.00 8.68 -12.21
CA ILE A 688 3.39 7.46 -12.76
C ILE A 688 4.09 6.27 -12.09
N VAL A 689 3.98 6.18 -10.76
CA VAL A 689 4.24 4.93 -10.04
C VAL A 689 3.29 4.93 -8.84
N GLY A 690 2.22 4.14 -8.94
CA GLY A 690 1.28 3.92 -7.84
C GLY A 690 1.91 3.00 -6.82
N THR A 691 2.66 3.54 -5.86
CA THR A 691 3.11 2.80 -4.69
C THR A 691 2.06 2.91 -3.59
N THR A 692 1.44 1.78 -3.27
CA THR A 692 0.74 1.60 -1.99
C THR A 692 1.81 1.45 -0.91
N VAL A 693 2.13 2.55 -0.22
CA VAL A 693 2.90 2.49 1.03
C VAL A 693 2.05 1.68 2.01
N ILE A 694 2.65 0.68 2.68
CA ILE A 694 1.93 -0.13 3.68
C ILE A 694 1.67 0.80 4.87
N SER A 695 0.43 1.29 5.01
CA SER A 695 -0.02 2.11 6.13
C SER A 695 -0.26 1.26 7.40
N GLU A 696 -0.44 1.94 8.53
CA GLU A 696 -0.37 1.43 9.91
C GLU A 696 -1.02 0.04 10.15
N LEU A 697 -0.21 -0.95 10.58
CA LEU A 697 -0.71 -2.20 11.20
C LEU A 697 -0.84 -1.94 12.70
N ASN A 698 -2.02 -1.52 13.12
CA ASN A 698 -2.49 -1.79 14.47
C ASN A 698 -3.28 -3.11 14.35
N PRO A 699 -2.88 -4.21 15.01
CA PRO A 699 -3.45 -5.55 14.79
C PRO A 699 -4.92 -5.71 15.20
N LEU A 700 -5.65 -4.62 15.44
CA LEU A 700 -7.10 -4.53 15.53
C LEU A 700 -7.67 -3.25 14.85
N SER A 701 -7.02 -2.71 13.81
CA SER A 701 -7.56 -1.60 13.02
C SER A 701 -7.93 -2.08 11.63
N GLY A 702 -9.03 -2.84 11.52
CA GLY A 702 -9.64 -3.11 10.24
C GLY A 702 -10.20 -1.81 9.63
N VAL A 703 -9.68 -1.45 8.46
CA VAL A 703 -10.39 -0.68 7.41
C VAL A 703 -10.64 0.80 7.67
N GLY A 704 -9.83 1.67 7.06
CA GLY A 704 -10.21 3.08 7.02
C GLY A 704 -9.21 4.04 6.40
N ASP A 705 -8.75 3.80 5.16
CA ASP A 705 -8.53 4.90 4.21
C ASP A 705 -8.24 4.38 2.80
N LEU A 706 -9.27 4.28 1.95
CA LEU A 706 -9.04 4.26 0.50
C LEU A 706 -10.26 4.80 -0.26
N LEU A 707 -10.50 6.10 -0.13
CA LEU A 707 -11.52 6.81 -0.90
C LEU A 707 -10.87 7.78 -1.90
N VAL A 708 -10.28 7.22 -2.95
CA VAL A 708 -9.98 7.97 -4.19
C VAL A 708 -10.44 7.19 -5.42
N GLY A 709 -11.77 7.01 -5.55
CA GLY A 709 -12.38 6.44 -6.77
C GLY A 709 -13.79 5.85 -6.65
N GLY A 710 -14.46 6.00 -5.51
CA GLY A 710 -15.74 5.34 -5.23
C GLY A 710 -16.96 6.00 -5.87
N THR A 711 -17.21 5.77 -7.16
CA THR A 711 -18.59 5.81 -7.71
C THR A 711 -18.91 4.62 -8.63
N ARG A 712 -18.00 3.64 -8.79
CA ARG A 712 -18.20 2.53 -9.76
C ARG A 712 -17.90 1.10 -9.27
N LEU A 713 -17.48 0.90 -8.02
CA LEU A 713 -17.10 -0.43 -7.52
C LEU A 713 -18.16 -1.10 -6.64
N VAL A 714 -18.96 -0.33 -5.89
CA VAL A 714 -20.07 -0.89 -5.08
C VAL A 714 -21.16 -1.53 -5.95
N SER A 715 -21.38 -1.00 -7.16
CA SER A 715 -22.32 -1.63 -8.10
C SER A 715 -21.81 -2.98 -8.63
N LYS A 716 -20.51 -3.18 -8.80
CA LYS A 716 -19.95 -4.42 -9.37
C LYS A 716 -19.91 -5.57 -8.37
N GLY A 717 -19.60 -5.32 -7.09
CA GLY A 717 -19.62 -6.33 -6.05
C GLY A 717 -21.02 -6.87 -5.75
N ILE A 718 -22.01 -5.96 -5.63
CA ILE A 718 -23.41 -6.34 -5.41
C ILE A 718 -23.99 -7.05 -6.65
N THR A 719 -23.58 -6.66 -7.86
CA THR A 719 -24.03 -7.33 -9.09
C THR A 719 -23.37 -8.70 -9.26
N LYS A 720 -22.07 -8.88 -8.96
CA LYS A 720 -21.41 -10.20 -8.94
C LYS A 720 -22.01 -11.13 -7.88
N ALA A 721 -22.27 -10.64 -6.66
CA ALA A 721 -22.92 -11.42 -5.61
C ALA A 721 -24.37 -11.79 -5.97
N LYS A 722 -25.15 -10.88 -6.58
CA LYS A 722 -26.52 -11.18 -7.06
C LYS A 722 -26.55 -12.13 -8.25
N ILE A 723 -25.52 -12.08 -9.11
CA ILE A 723 -25.33 -12.99 -10.25
C ILE A 723 -24.87 -14.38 -9.78
N ALA A 724 -23.99 -14.45 -8.77
CA ALA A 724 -23.54 -15.70 -8.16
C ALA A 724 -24.60 -16.35 -7.26
N ALA A 725 -25.42 -15.55 -6.58
CA ALA A 725 -26.35 -16.04 -5.56
C ALA A 725 -27.70 -16.51 -6.08
N GLY A 726 -28.06 -16.30 -7.37
CA GLY A 726 -29.31 -16.77 -7.98
C GLY A 726 -30.55 -16.69 -7.06
N LEU A 727 -31.34 -15.61 -7.16
CA LEU A 727 -32.46 -15.19 -6.29
C LEU A 727 -33.49 -16.27 -5.86
N THR A 728 -33.10 -17.31 -5.13
CA THR A 728 -33.96 -18.40 -4.63
C THR A 728 -33.62 -18.72 -3.17
N SER A 729 -34.58 -19.25 -2.41
CA SER A 729 -34.36 -19.68 -1.01
C SER A 729 -33.45 -20.92 -0.90
N PRO A 730 -32.73 -21.14 0.21
CA PRO A 730 -31.87 -22.32 0.40
C PRO A 730 -32.65 -23.63 0.33
N THR A 731 -32.11 -24.64 -0.36
CA THR A 731 -32.72 -25.97 -0.54
C THR A 731 -32.77 -26.80 0.75
N TYR A 732 -32.02 -26.40 1.78
CA TYR A 732 -31.72 -27.21 2.97
C TYR A 732 -32.41 -26.74 4.26
N GLY A 733 -33.31 -25.76 4.20
CA GLY A 733 -34.07 -25.25 5.35
C GLY A 733 -33.62 -23.88 5.86
N THR A 734 -34.10 -23.50 7.04
CA THR A 734 -33.80 -22.19 7.65
C THR A 734 -32.37 -22.14 8.15
N VAL A 735 -31.62 -21.13 7.68
CA VAL A 735 -30.27 -20.85 8.15
C VAL A 735 -30.36 -20.01 9.44
N THR A 736 -29.63 -20.41 10.48
CA THR A 736 -29.58 -19.72 11.78
C THR A 736 -28.13 -19.38 12.12
N TRP A 737 -27.90 -18.24 12.76
CA TRP A 737 -26.58 -17.86 13.24
C TRP A 737 -26.36 -18.40 14.65
N SER A 738 -25.28 -19.14 14.88
CA SER A 738 -25.00 -19.80 16.16
C SER A 738 -23.53 -19.68 16.56
N SER A 739 -23.26 -19.52 17.86
CA SER A 739 -21.91 -19.50 18.44
C SER A 739 -21.54 -20.86 19.03
N PHE A 740 -20.36 -21.39 18.71
CA PHE A 740 -19.86 -22.67 19.21
C PHE A 740 -18.48 -22.51 19.85
N LYS A 741 -18.18 -23.27 20.90
CA LYS A 741 -16.82 -23.38 21.44
C LYS A 741 -16.04 -24.44 20.67
N VAL A 742 -14.88 -24.06 20.14
CA VAL A 742 -13.89 -24.97 19.57
C VAL A 742 -12.55 -24.68 20.26
N GLY A 743 -12.11 -25.59 21.13
CA GLY A 743 -11.01 -25.32 22.05
C GLY A 743 -11.32 -24.14 22.99
N ASP A 744 -10.38 -23.21 23.14
CA ASP A 744 -10.53 -22.00 23.97
C ASP A 744 -11.20 -20.82 23.24
N ARG A 745 -11.62 -21.00 21.98
CA ARG A 745 -12.22 -19.94 21.15
C ARG A 745 -13.71 -20.15 20.94
N THR A 746 -14.47 -19.06 20.97
CA THR A 746 -15.88 -19.03 20.55
C THR A 746 -15.91 -18.59 19.09
N LEU A 747 -16.48 -19.44 18.22
CA LEU A 747 -16.62 -19.20 16.79
C LEU A 747 -18.10 -19.01 16.47
N GLU A 748 -18.44 -17.92 15.79
CA GLU A 748 -19.77 -17.70 15.25
C GLU A 748 -19.83 -18.20 13.81
N THR A 749 -20.85 -19.00 13.48
CA THR A 749 -21.06 -19.48 12.11
C THR A 749 -22.54 -19.64 11.77
N SER A 750 -22.85 -19.60 10.48
CA SER A 750 -24.16 -19.98 9.97
C SER A 750 -24.36 -21.48 10.12
N THR A 751 -25.56 -21.89 10.47
CA THR A 751 -25.94 -23.30 10.64
C THR A 751 -27.29 -23.60 10.03
N VAL A 752 -27.49 -24.85 9.66
CA VAL A 752 -28.75 -25.33 9.08
C VAL A 752 -29.13 -26.68 9.68
N LEU A 753 -30.43 -26.88 9.93
CA LEU A 753 -30.95 -28.13 10.44
C LEU A 753 -31.30 -29.06 9.28
N VAL A 754 -30.57 -30.18 9.15
CA VAL A 754 -30.81 -31.18 8.11
C VAL A 754 -31.06 -32.53 8.79
N ASN A 755 -32.24 -33.12 8.56
CA ASN A 755 -32.65 -34.41 9.12
C ASN A 755 -32.48 -34.51 10.65
N GLY A 756 -32.86 -33.45 11.37
CA GLY A 756 -32.81 -33.39 12.85
C GLY A 756 -31.40 -33.17 13.43
N LYS A 757 -30.39 -32.93 12.58
CA LYS A 757 -29.02 -32.64 12.98
C LYS A 757 -28.60 -31.25 12.51
N THR A 758 -27.90 -30.51 13.36
CA THR A 758 -27.41 -29.17 13.04
C THR A 758 -26.05 -29.28 12.35
N TYR A 759 -25.90 -28.66 11.19
CA TYR A 759 -24.65 -28.60 10.44
C TYR A 759 -24.22 -27.15 10.26
N ALA A 760 -22.92 -26.91 10.11
CA ALA A 760 -22.43 -25.62 9.64
C ALA A 760 -22.93 -25.37 8.20
N TYR A 761 -23.17 -24.12 7.84
CA TYR A 761 -23.72 -23.71 6.55
C TYR A 761 -22.79 -22.71 5.87
N ASP A 762 -22.39 -23.02 4.64
CA ASP A 762 -21.59 -22.13 3.81
C ASP A 762 -22.54 -21.18 3.05
N PRO A 763 -22.56 -19.87 3.36
CA PRO A 763 -23.46 -18.92 2.71
C PRO A 763 -23.06 -18.61 1.27
N VAL A 764 -21.79 -18.83 0.88
CA VAL A 764 -21.28 -18.60 -0.47
C VAL A 764 -21.66 -19.79 -1.36
N LYS A 765 -21.39 -21.01 -0.90
CA LYS A 765 -21.72 -22.25 -1.62
C LYS A 765 -23.17 -22.71 -1.40
N ARG A 766 -23.91 -22.00 -0.54
CA ARG A 766 -25.32 -22.21 -0.19
C ARG A 766 -25.67 -23.62 0.32
N ARG A 767 -24.78 -24.27 1.06
CA ARG A 767 -24.92 -25.70 1.44
C ARG A 767 -24.38 -26.04 2.83
N PRO A 768 -24.92 -27.08 3.50
CA PRO A 768 -24.36 -27.59 4.75
C PRO A 768 -23.00 -28.25 4.53
N TYR A 769 -22.13 -28.19 5.54
CA TYR A 769 -20.83 -28.87 5.55
C TYR A 769 -20.47 -29.37 6.95
N GLY A 770 -19.41 -30.17 7.04
CA GLY A 770 -18.90 -30.67 8.32
C GLY A 770 -19.73 -31.80 8.94
N SER A 771 -19.21 -32.29 10.07
CA SER A 771 -19.92 -33.21 10.95
C SER A 771 -21.02 -32.48 11.73
N PRO A 772 -22.00 -33.18 12.32
CA PRO A 772 -23.06 -32.54 13.07
C PRO A 772 -22.47 -31.78 14.25
N LEU A 773 -22.82 -30.50 14.37
CA LEU A 773 -22.48 -29.69 15.52
C LEU A 773 -23.29 -30.20 16.72
N ALA A 774 -22.68 -30.19 17.90
CA ALA A 774 -23.44 -30.46 19.13
C ALA A 774 -24.63 -29.50 19.20
N GLN A 775 -25.82 -30.00 19.58
CA GLN A 775 -26.95 -29.12 19.82
C GLN A 775 -26.52 -28.10 20.87
N PRO A 776 -26.71 -26.78 20.63
CA PRO A 776 -26.53 -25.82 21.70
C PRO A 776 -27.48 -26.23 22.82
N ASP A 777 -26.94 -26.44 24.02
CA ASP A 777 -27.76 -26.75 25.18
C ASP A 777 -28.69 -25.55 25.41
N VAL A 778 -29.98 -25.72 25.10
CA VAL A 778 -30.97 -24.64 25.16
C VAL A 778 -31.18 -24.14 26.61
N LEU A 779 -30.59 -24.84 27.59
CA LEU A 779 -30.56 -24.44 29.00
C LEU A 779 -29.37 -23.58 29.43
N ASP A 780 -28.37 -23.33 28.58
CA ASP A 780 -27.19 -22.52 28.95
C ASP A 780 -27.38 -21.00 28.74
N THR A 781 -28.61 -20.57 28.45
CA THR A 781 -28.98 -19.14 28.31
C THR A 781 -29.51 -18.50 29.59
N LEU A 782 -29.64 -19.24 30.70
CA LEU A 782 -30.08 -18.70 31.99
C LEU A 782 -29.33 -19.35 33.16
N SER A 783 -28.25 -18.68 33.59
CA SER A 783 -27.44 -18.92 34.81
C SER A 783 -26.23 -19.85 34.64
N PRO A 784 -24.97 -19.38 34.81
CA PRO A 784 -23.84 -20.28 34.91
C PRO A 784 -23.84 -21.00 36.27
N LYS A 785 -23.85 -22.33 36.24
CA LYS A 785 -23.56 -23.20 37.39
C LYS A 785 -22.09 -23.07 37.80
N SER A 786 -21.85 -23.00 39.10
CA SER A 786 -20.51 -23.02 39.72
C SER A 786 -19.81 -24.36 39.45
N PRO A 787 -18.51 -24.39 39.09
CA PRO A 787 -17.73 -25.61 39.10
C PRO A 787 -17.30 -25.95 40.53
N ASP A 788 -17.61 -27.18 40.96
CA ASP A 788 -17.12 -27.79 42.19
C ASP A 788 -15.59 -27.88 42.20
N THR A 789 -15.02 -27.50 43.34
CA THR A 789 -13.61 -27.63 43.67
C THR A 789 -13.23 -29.10 43.91
N HIS A 790 -12.34 -29.64 43.09
CA HIS A 790 -11.52 -30.80 43.46
C HIS A 790 -10.04 -30.45 43.33
N SER A 791 -9.38 -30.29 44.47
CA SER A 791 -7.91 -30.43 44.59
C SER A 791 -7.59 -31.91 44.84
N PRO A 792 -6.43 -32.43 44.36
CA PRO A 792 -5.29 -32.45 45.27
C PRO A 792 -3.88 -32.29 44.64
N ARG A 793 -3.04 -31.59 45.43
CA ARG A 793 -1.62 -31.86 45.78
C ARG A 793 -0.54 -31.79 44.68
N GLN A 794 0.26 -30.72 44.72
CA GLN A 794 1.59 -30.61 45.37
C GLN A 794 2.76 -31.19 44.57
N SER A 795 3.63 -30.30 44.06
CA SER A 795 5.03 -30.33 44.52
C SER A 795 5.70 -28.97 44.38
N ASN A 796 6.48 -28.64 45.40
CA ASN A 796 7.14 -27.37 45.65
C ASN A 796 8.29 -27.10 44.68
N LYS A 797 8.48 -25.83 44.31
CA LYS A 797 9.77 -25.15 44.55
C LYS A 797 9.61 -23.63 44.56
N ARG A 798 9.96 -23.09 45.72
CA ARG A 798 10.00 -21.67 46.10
C ARG A 798 11.03 -20.93 45.23
N HIS A 799 10.76 -19.67 44.88
CA HIS A 799 11.59 -18.56 45.36
C HIS A 799 10.93 -17.18 45.24
N ARG A 800 10.88 -16.55 46.43
CA ARG A 800 10.96 -15.12 46.78
C ARG A 800 9.88 -14.13 46.32
N TYR A 801 9.06 -13.83 47.32
CA TYR A 801 8.18 -12.68 47.51
C TYR A 801 8.97 -11.36 47.62
N ASN A 802 8.41 -10.26 47.08
CA ASN A 802 8.55 -8.88 47.57
C ASN A 802 7.30 -8.08 47.13
N PRO A 803 6.86 -7.02 47.84
CA PRO A 803 5.51 -6.94 48.37
C PRO A 803 4.78 -5.69 47.88
N MET A 804 3.64 -5.85 47.23
CA MET A 804 2.56 -4.88 47.34
C MET A 804 1.24 -5.64 47.45
N ASN A 805 0.64 -5.47 48.62
CA ASN A 805 -0.67 -5.93 49.02
C ASN A 805 -1.72 -5.43 48.01
N THR A 806 -2.37 -6.35 47.30
CA THR A 806 -3.57 -6.06 46.47
C THR A 806 -4.77 -6.94 46.85
N ASP A 807 -4.70 -7.68 47.96
CA ASP A 807 -5.66 -8.74 48.30
C ASP A 807 -7.02 -8.25 48.82
N ASP A 808 -7.32 -6.95 48.70
CA ASP A 808 -8.66 -6.40 49.01
C ASP A 808 -9.20 -5.48 47.90
N ARG A 809 -8.88 -5.76 46.62
CA ARG A 809 -9.68 -5.16 45.53
C ARG A 809 -10.85 -6.09 45.19
N PRO A 810 -12.11 -5.64 45.37
CA PRO A 810 -13.26 -6.40 44.87
C PRO A 810 -13.06 -6.67 43.38
N ILE A 811 -13.34 -7.91 42.96
CA ILE A 811 -13.31 -8.31 41.55
C ILE A 811 -14.37 -7.47 40.83
N ARG A 812 -13.96 -6.35 40.23
CA ARG A 812 -14.84 -5.56 39.35
C ARG A 812 -15.00 -6.39 38.07
N LEU A 813 -16.19 -6.94 37.85
CA LEU A 813 -16.55 -7.49 36.53
C LEU A 813 -16.33 -6.37 35.50
N ALA A 814 -15.60 -6.69 34.44
CA ALA A 814 -15.33 -5.73 33.37
C ALA A 814 -16.66 -5.26 32.75
N GLU A 815 -16.84 -3.94 32.63
CA GLU A 815 -18.02 -3.39 31.97
C GLU A 815 -17.98 -3.73 30.46
N PRO A 816 -19.03 -4.39 29.92
CA PRO A 816 -19.10 -4.71 28.51
C PRO A 816 -19.45 -3.47 27.68
N LEU A 817 -19.05 -3.48 26.41
CA LEU A 817 -19.41 -2.42 25.48
C LEU A 817 -20.94 -2.22 25.43
N PRO A 818 -21.42 -0.97 25.40
CA PRO A 818 -22.84 -0.69 25.33
C PRO A 818 -23.43 -1.24 24.02
N LYS A 819 -24.67 -1.75 24.11
CA LYS A 819 -25.39 -2.25 22.93
C LYS A 819 -25.79 -1.13 21.96
N GLY A 820 -26.05 0.07 22.46
CA GLY A 820 -26.37 1.28 21.68
C GLY A 820 -25.12 2.00 21.15
N ALA A 821 -25.31 3.21 20.60
CA ALA A 821 -24.19 4.05 20.16
C ALA A 821 -23.25 4.34 21.33
N TYR A 822 -21.94 4.19 21.12
CA TYR A 822 -20.94 4.20 22.17
C TYR A 822 -20.90 5.53 22.93
N VAL A 823 -20.77 6.63 22.19
CA VAL A 823 -20.66 7.99 22.76
C VAL A 823 -21.94 8.37 23.49
N GLU A 824 -23.10 8.08 22.89
CA GLU A 824 -24.41 8.36 23.47
C GLU A 824 -24.62 7.59 24.78
N SER A 825 -24.33 6.29 24.77
CA SER A 825 -24.54 5.40 25.93
C SER A 825 -23.69 5.81 27.13
N LEU A 826 -22.49 6.34 26.89
CA LEU A 826 -21.59 6.82 27.92
C LEU A 826 -21.70 8.32 28.17
N LYS A 827 -22.55 9.03 27.40
CA LYS A 827 -22.66 10.49 27.45
C LYS A 827 -21.29 11.19 27.31
N GLY A 828 -20.43 10.65 26.44
CA GLY A 828 -19.05 11.14 26.23
C GLY A 828 -18.08 10.90 27.40
N THR A 829 -18.46 10.14 28.43
CA THR A 829 -17.59 9.85 29.58
C THR A 829 -16.65 8.69 29.32
N PHE A 830 -15.57 8.64 30.09
CA PHE A 830 -14.57 7.59 30.02
C PHE A 830 -14.95 6.36 30.89
N GLU A 831 -14.93 5.18 30.29
CA GLU A 831 -14.97 3.89 31.00
C GLU A 831 -13.65 3.12 30.84
N PRO A 832 -12.87 2.94 31.92
CA PRO A 832 -11.58 2.26 31.89
C PRO A 832 -11.61 0.86 31.28
N ASP A 833 -12.66 0.08 31.54
CA ASP A 833 -12.75 -1.30 31.08
C ASP A 833 -12.88 -1.40 29.56
N HIS A 834 -13.36 -0.35 28.89
CA HIS A 834 -13.43 -0.27 27.42
C HIS A 834 -12.07 0.03 26.77
N PHE A 835 -11.07 0.49 27.51
CA PHE A 835 -9.75 0.86 26.95
C PHE A 835 -8.59 0.03 27.51
N LYS A 836 -8.89 -1.14 28.07
CA LYS A 836 -7.90 -2.18 28.41
C LYS A 836 -7.33 -2.83 27.13
N PRO A 837 -6.14 -3.46 27.16
CA PRO A 837 -5.51 -4.02 25.97
C PRO A 837 -6.40 -4.92 25.09
N HIS A 838 -7.35 -5.66 25.69
CA HIS A 838 -8.24 -6.59 24.98
C HIS A 838 -9.60 -6.00 24.55
N THR A 839 -9.99 -4.82 25.05
CA THR A 839 -11.28 -4.15 24.75
C THR A 839 -11.10 -2.84 23.98
N LYS A 840 -9.97 -2.16 24.19
CA LYS A 840 -9.61 -0.86 23.59
C LYS A 840 -9.88 -0.77 22.12
N MET A 841 -9.58 -1.83 21.40
CA MET A 841 -9.67 -1.81 19.97
C MET A 841 -11.09 -2.04 19.48
N ALA A 842 -11.84 -2.98 20.07
CA ALA A 842 -13.27 -3.11 19.81
C ALA A 842 -14.03 -1.79 20.09
N THR A 843 -13.60 -1.05 21.12
CA THR A 843 -14.12 0.30 21.41
C THR A 843 -13.80 1.30 20.31
N LYS A 844 -12.55 1.34 19.83
CA LYS A 844 -12.13 2.22 18.73
C LYS A 844 -12.84 1.88 17.42
N GLU A 845 -12.99 0.60 17.10
CA GLU A 845 -13.71 0.13 15.91
C GLU A 845 -15.19 0.49 15.97
N LYS A 846 -15.84 0.28 17.13
CA LYS A 846 -17.24 0.67 17.33
C LYS A 846 -17.42 2.18 17.16
N PHE A 847 -16.57 3.00 17.78
CA PHE A 847 -16.59 4.45 17.62
C PHE A 847 -16.41 4.88 16.16
N ASN A 848 -15.40 4.35 15.45
CA ASN A 848 -15.14 4.70 14.06
C ASN A 848 -16.25 4.25 13.11
N LYS A 849 -16.84 3.08 13.35
CA LYS A 849 -17.97 2.57 12.60
C LYS A 849 -19.19 3.48 12.75
N GLU A 850 -19.56 3.81 13.99
CA GLU A 850 -20.71 4.67 14.28
C GLU A 850 -20.51 6.09 13.77
N MET A 851 -19.29 6.62 13.84
CA MET A 851 -18.92 7.89 13.23
C MET A 851 -19.17 7.90 11.72
N ARG A 852 -18.65 6.88 11.02
CA ARG A 852 -18.82 6.76 9.56
C ARG A 852 -20.28 6.60 9.19
N GLU A 853 -21.02 5.74 9.89
CA GLU A 853 -22.46 5.54 9.67
C GLU A 853 -23.26 6.82 9.92
N SER A 854 -22.85 7.64 10.89
CA SER A 854 -23.47 8.96 11.15
C SER A 854 -23.26 9.91 9.96
N TYR A 855 -22.03 10.05 9.46
CA TYR A 855 -21.78 10.91 8.28
C TYR A 855 -22.44 10.37 7.00
N GLU A 856 -22.46 9.05 6.78
CA GLU A 856 -23.18 8.43 5.66
C GLU A 856 -24.69 8.69 5.75
N ALA A 857 -25.28 8.57 6.95
CA ALA A 857 -26.68 8.89 7.17
C ALA A 857 -26.99 10.38 6.90
N LEU A 858 -26.07 11.30 7.21
CA LEU A 858 -26.23 12.72 6.89
C LEU A 858 -26.19 13.00 5.38
N ASP A 859 -25.43 12.23 4.61
CA ASP A 859 -25.44 12.33 3.14
C ASP A 859 -26.78 11.89 2.54
N GLU A 860 -27.47 10.94 3.19
CA GLU A 860 -28.79 10.45 2.77
C GLU A 860 -29.95 11.32 3.26
N THR A 861 -29.93 11.70 4.54
CA THR A 861 -31.04 12.36 5.24
C THR A 861 -30.90 13.89 5.31
N GLY A 862 -29.70 14.41 5.05
CA GLY A 862 -29.35 15.82 5.19
C GLY A 862 -29.00 16.22 6.63
N LEU A 863 -28.46 17.43 6.78
CA LEU A 863 -28.14 17.99 8.10
C LEU A 863 -29.40 18.32 8.91
N PRO A 864 -29.33 18.29 10.26
CA PRO A 864 -30.41 18.77 11.11
C PRO A 864 -30.90 20.17 10.72
N PRO A 865 -32.21 20.46 10.83
CA PRO A 865 -32.74 21.78 10.52
C PRO A 865 -32.02 22.88 11.28
N ARG A 866 -31.49 23.85 10.52
CA ARG A 866 -30.75 24.98 11.10
C ARG A 866 -31.72 25.95 11.76
N PRO A 867 -31.39 26.49 12.96
CA PRO A 867 -32.20 27.51 13.60
C PRO A 867 -32.18 28.78 12.75
N VAL A 868 -33.26 29.57 12.83
CA VAL A 868 -33.31 30.87 12.15
C VAL A 868 -32.28 31.80 12.79
N ILE A 869 -31.26 32.17 12.04
CA ILE A 869 -30.19 33.05 12.53
C ILE A 869 -30.80 34.41 12.91
N PRO A 870 -30.63 34.88 14.15
CA PRO A 870 -31.19 36.15 14.59
C PRO A 870 -30.69 37.33 13.74
N SER A 871 -31.60 38.24 13.40
CA SER A 871 -31.22 39.46 12.68
C SER A 871 -30.46 40.43 13.60
N VAL A 872 -29.23 40.75 13.20
CA VAL A 872 -28.34 41.72 13.87
C VAL A 872 -27.88 42.73 12.81
N PRO A 873 -28.73 43.72 12.46
CA PRO A 873 -28.43 44.68 11.40
C PRO A 873 -27.37 45.72 11.81
N GLU A 874 -27.26 46.00 13.11
CA GLU A 874 -26.25 46.87 13.71
C GLU A 874 -25.54 46.12 14.84
N PRO A 875 -24.28 46.49 15.18
CA PRO A 875 -23.59 45.96 16.34
C PRO A 875 -24.43 46.08 17.62
N ILE A 876 -24.61 44.96 18.31
CA ILE A 876 -25.31 44.87 19.60
C ILE A 876 -24.35 44.47 20.71
N THR A 877 -24.80 44.55 21.96
CA THR A 877 -24.00 44.07 23.09
C THR A 877 -23.78 42.56 23.02
N VAL A 878 -22.70 42.07 23.65
CA VAL A 878 -22.43 40.63 23.75
C VAL A 878 -23.56 39.91 24.50
N GLN A 879 -24.09 40.53 25.55
CA GLN A 879 -25.23 40.01 26.31
C GLN A 879 -26.46 39.83 25.40
N GLU A 880 -26.81 40.85 24.61
CA GLU A 880 -27.95 40.78 23.70
C GLU A 880 -27.74 39.75 22.58
N THR A 881 -26.49 39.55 22.14
CA THR A 881 -26.13 38.50 21.18
C THR A 881 -26.46 37.12 21.75
N PHE A 882 -26.05 36.82 22.98
CA PHE A 882 -26.42 35.57 23.65
C PHE A 882 -27.94 35.43 23.83
N VAL A 883 -28.63 36.48 24.28
CA VAL A 883 -30.09 36.47 24.46
C VAL A 883 -30.81 36.15 23.14
N LYS A 884 -30.39 36.77 22.03
CA LYS A 884 -30.99 36.51 20.71
C LYS A 884 -30.69 35.09 20.21
N SER A 885 -29.46 34.61 20.39
CA SER A 885 -29.09 33.25 20.01
C SER A 885 -29.88 32.21 20.81
N PHE A 886 -30.02 32.38 22.13
CA PHE A 886 -30.77 31.46 22.99
C PHE A 886 -32.30 31.54 22.88
N LYS A 887 -32.82 32.53 22.15
CA LYS A 887 -34.22 32.55 21.69
C LYS A 887 -34.42 31.70 20.44
N ALA A 888 -33.39 31.57 19.61
CA ALA A 888 -33.46 30.86 18.33
C ALA A 888 -32.98 29.40 18.42
N SER A 889 -32.08 29.07 19.35
CA SER A 889 -31.58 27.71 19.58
C SER A 889 -31.31 27.46 21.06
N ASN A 890 -31.34 26.18 21.46
CA ASN A 890 -30.89 25.77 22.79
C ASN A 890 -29.36 25.69 22.88
N GLY A 891 -28.66 25.60 21.75
CA GLY A 891 -27.21 25.48 21.70
C GLY A 891 -26.53 26.69 21.05
N VAL A 892 -25.39 27.08 21.61
CA VAL A 892 -24.47 28.06 21.00
C VAL A 892 -23.06 27.48 20.93
N VAL A 893 -22.45 27.49 19.75
CA VAL A 893 -21.07 27.04 19.54
C VAL A 893 -20.19 28.26 19.31
N LEU A 894 -19.30 28.54 20.25
CA LEU A 894 -18.28 29.59 20.14
C LEU A 894 -17.04 29.02 19.43
N GLY A 895 -16.68 29.62 18.30
CA GLY A 895 -15.45 29.31 17.56
C GLY A 895 -14.39 30.37 17.83
N GLU A 896 -13.17 29.96 18.15
CA GLU A 896 -12.04 30.89 18.30
C GLU A 896 -10.79 30.37 17.58
N SER A 897 -9.88 31.27 17.21
CA SER A 897 -8.50 30.87 16.96
C SER A 897 -7.82 30.49 18.28
N HIS A 898 -7.15 29.34 18.35
CA HIS A 898 -6.37 28.97 19.54
C HIS A 898 -5.25 29.96 19.88
N LYS A 899 -5.00 31.00 19.08
CA LYS A 899 -4.03 32.07 19.32
C LYS A 899 -4.58 33.29 20.07
N GLU A 900 -5.86 33.30 20.41
CA GLU A 900 -6.55 34.47 20.99
C GLU A 900 -7.13 34.18 22.38
N MET A 901 -7.41 35.23 23.16
CA MET A 901 -7.97 35.18 24.53
C MET A 901 -9.48 35.50 24.58
N ALA A 902 -10.02 36.00 23.48
CA ALA A 902 -11.32 36.66 23.39
C ALA A 902 -12.47 35.83 23.98
N SER A 903 -12.48 34.52 23.73
CA SER A 903 -13.56 33.61 24.14
C SER A 903 -13.64 33.40 25.66
N PHE A 904 -12.51 33.36 26.36
CA PHE A 904 -12.46 33.19 27.82
C PHE A 904 -13.04 34.42 28.51
N LYS A 905 -12.66 35.60 28.02
CA LYS A 905 -13.18 36.88 28.49
C LYS A 905 -14.67 37.02 28.21
N VAL A 906 -15.12 36.69 27.00
CA VAL A 906 -16.54 36.70 26.62
C VAL A 906 -17.36 35.76 27.50
N LEU A 907 -16.90 34.53 27.75
CA LEU A 907 -17.61 33.62 28.63
C LEU A 907 -17.66 34.17 30.05
N PHE A 908 -16.52 34.54 30.62
CA PHE A 908 -16.39 35.01 32.01
C PHE A 908 -17.25 36.25 32.31
N GLU A 909 -17.18 37.28 31.45
CA GLU A 909 -17.94 38.52 31.62
C GLU A 909 -19.45 38.35 31.42
N ASN A 910 -19.90 37.21 30.87
CA ASN A 910 -21.31 36.97 30.53
C ASN A 910 -21.93 35.78 31.26
N ILE A 911 -21.28 35.21 32.29
CA ILE A 911 -21.79 34.05 33.04
C ILE A 911 -23.19 34.32 33.61
N ASP A 912 -23.42 35.50 34.18
CA ASP A 912 -24.75 35.93 34.64
C ASP A 912 -25.81 35.89 33.54
N THR A 913 -25.43 36.29 32.31
CA THR A 913 -26.33 36.27 31.16
C THR A 913 -26.62 34.83 30.74
N LEU A 914 -25.60 33.96 30.69
CA LEU A 914 -25.76 32.54 30.41
C LEU A 914 -26.70 31.88 31.43
N LYS A 915 -26.49 32.13 32.72
CA LYS A 915 -27.35 31.64 33.81
C LYS A 915 -28.79 32.13 33.66
N LYS A 916 -29.00 33.43 33.41
CA LYS A 916 -30.33 34.02 33.17
C LYS A 916 -31.03 33.45 31.94
N GLN A 917 -30.29 33.12 30.88
CA GLN A 917 -30.85 32.48 29.70
C GLN A 917 -31.21 31.01 29.92
N GLY A 918 -30.78 30.40 31.03
CA GLY A 918 -31.06 29.02 31.40
C GLY A 918 -29.99 28.04 30.93
N VAL A 919 -28.77 28.52 30.65
CA VAL A 919 -27.63 27.65 30.30
C VAL A 919 -27.26 26.78 31.50
N LYS A 920 -27.15 25.48 31.28
CA LYS A 920 -26.80 24.49 32.32
C LYS A 920 -25.44 23.86 32.11
N LYS A 921 -24.92 23.90 30.88
CA LYS A 921 -23.70 23.17 30.49
C LYS A 921 -22.80 24.03 29.59
N VAL A 922 -21.51 23.99 29.87
CA VAL A 922 -20.46 24.52 28.99
C VAL A 922 -19.48 23.42 28.64
N TYR A 923 -19.24 23.25 27.35
CA TYR A 923 -18.41 22.21 26.78
C TYR A 923 -17.11 22.79 26.23
N PHE A 924 -15.97 22.12 26.41
CA PHE A 924 -14.66 22.62 25.96
C PHE A 924 -13.89 21.62 25.10
N GLU A 925 -13.41 22.07 23.93
CA GLU A 925 -12.30 21.42 23.21
C GLU A 925 -11.00 21.53 24.03
N GLY A 926 -10.10 20.55 23.94
CA GLY A 926 -8.82 20.60 24.65
C GLY A 926 -8.96 20.37 26.16
N PHE A 927 -10.12 19.88 26.60
CA PHE A 927 -10.38 19.42 27.96
C PHE A 927 -10.75 17.93 27.90
N ILE A 928 -10.09 17.09 28.70
CA ILE A 928 -10.25 15.63 28.66
C ILE A 928 -10.47 15.03 30.03
N GLU A 929 -11.11 13.87 30.06
CA GLU A 929 -11.13 13.00 31.23
C GLU A 929 -9.92 12.03 31.19
N PHE A 930 -9.09 12.06 32.23
CA PHE A 930 -7.90 11.21 32.38
C PHE A 930 -8.26 9.89 33.06
N PRO A 931 -7.73 8.74 32.58
CA PRO A 931 -8.27 7.43 32.91
C PRO A 931 -7.89 6.87 34.29
N CYS A 932 -6.76 7.28 34.88
CA CYS A 932 -6.32 6.74 36.17
C CYS A 932 -5.30 7.65 36.89
N PRO A 933 -5.66 8.29 38.02
CA PRO A 933 -7.00 8.36 38.61
C PRO A 933 -7.97 9.16 37.73
N LYS A 934 -9.28 8.84 37.82
CA LYS A 934 -10.34 9.57 37.11
C LYS A 934 -10.29 11.04 37.53
N SER A 935 -9.85 11.89 36.62
CA SER A 935 -9.64 13.31 36.87
C SER A 935 -9.81 14.08 35.57
N PHE A 936 -10.25 15.32 35.64
CA PHE A 936 -10.30 16.18 34.47
C PHE A 936 -8.96 16.87 34.27
N LEU A 937 -8.48 16.89 33.03
CA LEU A 937 -7.19 17.45 32.65
C LEU A 937 -7.38 18.51 31.58
N ASP A 938 -6.79 19.69 31.80
CA ASP A 938 -6.53 20.67 30.75
C ASP A 938 -5.48 20.11 29.79
N ASP A 939 -5.91 19.81 28.56
CA ASP A 939 -5.08 19.30 27.47
C ASP A 939 -4.73 20.38 26.43
N GLY A 940 -4.64 21.63 26.89
CA GLY A 940 -4.16 22.75 26.08
C GLY A 940 -5.17 23.87 25.90
N ILE A 941 -6.40 23.75 26.41
CA ILE A 941 -7.40 24.83 26.34
C ILE A 941 -6.98 26.04 27.20
N GLY A 942 -6.26 25.80 28.31
CA GLY A 942 -5.66 26.85 29.12
C GLY A 942 -4.38 27.46 28.54
N PHE A 943 -3.98 27.07 27.32
CA PHE A 943 -2.83 27.63 26.61
C PHE A 943 -3.26 28.20 25.26
N LEU A 944 -2.46 29.11 24.73
CA LEU A 944 -2.50 29.48 23.33
C LEU A 944 -1.91 28.36 22.47
N GLY A 945 -2.17 28.38 21.17
CA GLY A 945 -1.77 27.36 20.20
C GLY A 945 -0.25 27.13 20.05
N ASP A 946 0.58 27.79 20.86
CA ASP A 946 2.01 27.53 21.02
C ASP A 946 2.34 26.52 22.14
N GLY A 947 1.35 26.12 22.94
CA GLY A 947 1.48 25.20 24.07
C GLY A 947 2.34 25.73 25.23
N LYS A 948 2.63 27.03 25.25
CA LYS A 948 3.53 27.67 26.23
C LYS A 948 2.89 28.89 26.88
N THR A 949 2.26 29.73 26.09
CA THR A 949 1.63 30.96 26.57
C THR A 949 0.30 30.59 27.21
N LYS A 950 0.18 30.81 28.52
CA LYS A 950 -1.05 30.53 29.25
C LYS A 950 -2.12 31.54 28.88
N ARG A 951 -3.38 31.08 28.88
CA ARG A 951 -4.51 31.99 28.92
C ARG A 951 -4.58 32.63 30.31
N THR A 952 -4.62 33.95 30.34
CA THR A 952 -4.69 34.75 31.56
C THR A 952 -5.84 35.74 31.38
N ASP A 953 -6.58 36.02 32.45
CA ASP A 953 -7.70 36.96 32.49
C ASP A 953 -8.97 36.56 31.69
N PRO A 954 -9.68 35.49 32.11
CA PRO A 954 -9.34 34.57 33.20
C PRO A 954 -8.41 33.43 32.75
N THR A 955 -7.84 32.72 33.71
CA THR A 955 -7.27 31.38 33.47
C THR A 955 -8.38 30.36 33.26
N PHE A 956 -8.07 29.21 32.65
CA PHE A 956 -9.07 28.14 32.45
C PHE A 956 -9.64 27.63 33.78
N LYS A 957 -8.81 27.58 34.83
CA LYS A 957 -9.23 27.20 36.18
C LYS A 957 -10.25 28.20 36.75
N GLU A 958 -9.94 29.50 36.70
CA GLU A 958 -10.85 30.55 37.19
C GLU A 958 -12.18 30.56 36.42
N LEU A 959 -12.14 30.36 35.10
CA LEU A 959 -13.35 30.23 34.29
C LEU A 959 -14.21 29.03 34.71
N CYS A 960 -13.59 27.87 34.92
CA CYS A 960 -14.30 26.67 35.40
C CYS A 960 -14.91 26.88 36.80
N GLU A 961 -14.16 27.50 37.72
CA GLU A 961 -14.63 27.81 39.07
C GLU A 961 -15.84 28.76 39.03
N GLU A 962 -15.80 29.81 38.20
CA GLU A 962 -16.90 30.75 38.06
C GLU A 962 -18.15 30.13 37.40
N LEU A 963 -17.96 29.27 36.38
CA LEU A 963 -19.06 28.52 35.78
C LEU A 963 -19.74 27.60 36.80
N GLN A 964 -18.95 26.87 37.59
CA GLN A 964 -19.45 25.97 38.63
C GLN A 964 -20.14 26.73 39.77
N ALA A 965 -19.59 27.88 40.19
CA ALA A 965 -20.22 28.77 41.17
C ALA A 965 -21.60 29.28 40.71
N ASN A 966 -21.83 29.29 39.40
CA ASN A 966 -23.09 29.69 38.79
C ASN A 966 -24.00 28.52 38.40
N ASP A 967 -23.75 27.30 38.89
CA ASP A 967 -24.52 26.08 38.61
C ASP A 967 -24.47 25.67 37.13
N ILE A 968 -23.38 26.02 36.43
CA ILE A 968 -23.13 25.64 35.04
C ILE A 968 -22.07 24.54 35.02
N GLN A 969 -22.46 23.35 34.56
CA GLN A 969 -21.57 22.19 34.51
C GLN A 969 -20.55 22.33 33.38
N VAL A 970 -19.29 22.02 33.69
CA VAL A 970 -18.19 21.97 32.72
C VAL A 970 -18.01 20.54 32.22
N ILE A 971 -18.02 20.32 30.90
CA ILE A 971 -17.96 18.99 30.27
C ILE A 971 -16.86 18.94 29.19
N PRO A 972 -16.01 17.90 29.15
CA PRO A 972 -15.01 17.72 28.09
C PRO A 972 -15.64 17.36 26.74
N LEU A 973 -15.05 17.87 25.65
CA LEU A 973 -15.36 17.44 24.27
C LEU A 973 -14.25 16.63 23.62
N ASP A 974 -13.14 16.40 24.33
CA ASP A 974 -12.08 15.55 23.85
C ASP A 974 -11.96 14.27 24.67
N HIS A 975 -11.72 13.17 23.97
CA HIS A 975 -11.51 11.86 24.56
C HIS A 975 -10.04 11.45 24.42
N PHE A 976 -9.44 11.02 25.54
CA PHE A 976 -8.02 10.65 25.61
C PHE A 976 -7.60 9.68 24.49
N TYR A 977 -8.41 8.66 24.23
CA TYR A 977 -8.11 7.60 23.27
C TYR A 977 -8.71 7.78 21.87
N LEU A 978 -9.83 8.51 21.75
CA LEU A 978 -10.67 8.50 20.54
C LEU A 978 -10.45 9.73 19.66
N THR A 979 -10.32 10.91 20.26
CA THR A 979 -10.17 12.17 19.51
C THR A 979 -8.77 12.78 19.63
N ARG A 980 -8.07 12.52 20.75
CA ARG A 980 -6.71 13.04 21.02
C ARG A 980 -5.60 12.04 20.78
N HIS A 981 -5.93 10.75 20.66
CA HIS A 981 -5.00 9.63 20.45
C HIS A 981 -3.78 9.68 21.38
N LYS A 982 -4.00 10.07 22.64
CA LYS A 982 -2.93 10.30 23.61
C LYS A 982 -2.22 9.03 24.05
N ASP A 983 -2.85 7.89 23.83
CA ASP A 983 -2.30 6.56 24.00
C ASP A 983 -1.21 6.21 22.97
N LEU A 984 -1.11 6.98 21.89
CA LEU A 984 -0.09 6.80 20.86
C LEU A 984 1.11 7.76 21.09
N PRO A 985 2.33 7.32 20.74
CA PRO A 985 3.48 8.20 20.56
C PRO A 985 3.14 9.40 19.67
N ARG A 986 3.70 10.59 19.98
CA ARG A 986 3.36 11.86 19.30
C ARG A 986 3.47 11.80 17.76
N HIS A 987 4.40 11.03 17.22
CA HIS A 987 4.63 10.89 15.78
C HIS A 987 3.61 9.97 15.07
N LEU A 988 2.84 9.17 15.82
CA LEU A 988 1.77 8.29 15.34
C LEU A 988 0.37 8.90 15.54
N ARG A 989 0.27 10.11 16.08
CA ARG A 989 -1.00 10.84 16.16
C ARG A 989 -1.27 11.50 14.79
N PRO A 990 -2.55 11.69 14.39
CA PRO A 990 -2.88 12.40 13.16
C PRO A 990 -2.13 13.73 13.06
N GLN A 991 -1.29 13.88 12.04
CA GLN A 991 -0.50 15.10 11.86
C GLN A 991 -1.36 16.23 11.29
N LEU A 992 -1.67 17.21 12.14
CA LEU A 992 -2.46 18.41 11.80
C LEU A 992 -1.77 19.35 10.79
N THR A 993 -0.56 19.00 10.32
CA THR A 993 0.15 19.71 9.24
C THR A 993 -0.17 19.13 7.85
N THR A 994 -0.86 18.00 7.79
CA THR A 994 -1.27 17.35 6.54
C THR A 994 -2.77 17.53 6.29
N PRO A 995 -3.21 17.62 5.01
CA PRO A 995 -4.65 17.68 4.70
C PRO A 995 -5.42 16.47 5.24
N MET A 996 -4.82 15.28 5.20
CA MET A 996 -5.46 14.06 5.72
C MET A 996 -5.64 14.12 7.24
N GLY A 997 -4.56 14.42 7.98
CA GLY A 997 -4.64 14.49 9.45
C GLY A 997 -5.55 15.62 9.96
N THR A 998 -5.67 16.73 9.22
CA THR A 998 -6.63 17.80 9.54
C THR A 998 -8.06 17.31 9.37
N LYS A 999 -8.36 16.63 8.25
CA LYS A 999 -9.69 16.07 8.00
C LYS A 999 -10.07 14.99 9.01
N THR A 1000 -9.16 14.07 9.36
CA THR A 1000 -9.38 13.04 10.38
C THR A 1000 -9.73 13.66 11.74
N ARG A 1001 -8.97 14.68 12.17
CA ARG A 1001 -9.26 15.41 13.42
C ARG A 1001 -10.64 16.08 13.37
N LEU A 1002 -11.04 16.66 12.23
CA LEU A 1002 -12.36 17.26 12.07
C LEU A 1002 -13.47 16.22 12.22
N GLU A 1003 -13.36 15.09 11.53
CA GLU A 1003 -14.39 14.03 11.55
C GLU A 1003 -14.54 13.41 12.95
N GLU A 1004 -13.43 13.00 13.56
CA GLU A 1004 -13.41 12.36 14.89
C GLU A 1004 -13.92 13.29 15.99
N PHE A 1005 -13.40 14.53 16.03
CA PHE A 1005 -13.79 15.48 17.06
C PHE A 1005 -15.24 15.92 16.89
N ASN A 1006 -15.66 16.31 15.67
CA ASN A 1006 -17.00 16.85 15.46
C ASN A 1006 -18.08 15.81 15.76
N TYR A 1007 -17.85 14.55 15.35
CA TYR A 1007 -18.74 13.44 15.68
C TYR A 1007 -18.80 13.21 17.20
N PHE A 1008 -17.67 12.97 17.86
CA PHE A 1008 -17.65 12.69 19.30
C PHE A 1008 -18.27 13.84 20.11
N ALA A 1009 -17.93 15.08 19.77
CA ALA A 1009 -18.42 16.26 20.48
C ALA A 1009 -19.93 16.47 20.28
N SER A 1010 -20.44 16.30 19.06
CA SER A 1010 -21.88 16.45 18.79
C SER A 1010 -22.71 15.38 19.50
N GLU A 1011 -22.30 14.11 19.44
CA GLU A 1011 -22.96 13.01 20.15
C GLU A 1011 -22.91 13.21 21.68
N THR A 1012 -21.77 13.67 22.21
CA THR A 1012 -21.62 13.99 23.64
C THR A 1012 -22.58 15.11 24.05
N ILE A 1013 -22.70 16.16 23.23
CA ILE A 1013 -23.62 17.27 23.50
C ILE A 1013 -25.06 16.79 23.46
N LEU A 1014 -25.47 16.05 22.42
CA LEU A 1014 -26.84 15.56 22.26
C LEU A 1014 -27.24 14.62 23.42
N ALA A 1015 -26.35 13.71 23.81
CA ALA A 1015 -26.58 12.76 24.90
C ALA A 1015 -26.65 13.40 26.30
N ASN A 1016 -26.04 14.58 26.46
CA ASN A 1016 -26.02 15.29 27.74
C ASN A 1016 -27.05 16.42 27.82
N SER A 1017 -27.29 17.16 26.75
CA SER A 1017 -28.06 18.41 26.80
C SER A 1017 -29.57 18.18 26.86
N GLY A 1018 -30.10 17.18 26.15
CA GLY A 1018 -31.54 16.98 26.06
C GLY A 1018 -32.26 18.25 25.59
N THR A 1019 -33.08 18.85 26.47
CA THR A 1019 -33.78 20.12 26.22
C THR A 1019 -33.13 21.33 26.91
N GLU A 1020 -32.05 21.12 27.66
CA GLU A 1020 -31.33 22.17 28.37
C GLU A 1020 -30.53 23.04 27.40
N LYS A 1021 -30.29 24.30 27.79
CA LYS A 1021 -29.44 25.20 27.02
C LYS A 1021 -27.97 25.01 27.36
N TRP A 1022 -27.12 25.15 26.35
CA TRP A 1022 -25.69 24.90 26.47
C TRP A 1022 -24.83 25.79 25.59
N VAL A 1023 -23.55 25.91 25.96
CA VAL A 1023 -22.51 26.55 25.14
C VAL A 1023 -21.37 25.57 24.90
N ALA A 1024 -20.80 25.53 23.70
CA ALA A 1024 -19.54 24.83 23.44
C ALA A 1024 -18.46 25.83 23.00
N LEU A 1025 -17.24 25.72 23.51
CA LEU A 1025 -16.08 26.49 23.04
C LEU A 1025 -15.11 25.56 22.32
N VAL A 1026 -14.89 25.85 21.03
CA VAL A 1026 -14.06 25.04 20.12
C VAL A 1026 -13.22 25.93 19.20
N GLY A 1027 -12.25 25.33 18.52
CA GLY A 1027 -11.51 25.97 17.43
C GLY A 1027 -12.44 26.32 16.26
N ASN A 1028 -12.13 27.40 15.54
CA ASN A 1028 -12.96 27.89 14.43
C ASN A 1028 -13.31 26.81 13.38
N SER A 1029 -12.43 25.85 13.13
CA SER A 1029 -12.63 24.78 12.17
C SER A 1029 -13.67 23.74 12.59
N HIS A 1030 -13.99 23.65 13.89
CA HIS A 1030 -14.98 22.73 14.46
C HIS A 1030 -16.36 23.35 14.62
N MET A 1031 -16.48 24.68 14.52
CA MET A 1031 -17.72 25.42 14.81
C MET A 1031 -18.80 25.22 13.72
N ASN A 1032 -18.46 25.52 12.46
CA ASN A 1032 -19.32 25.35 11.27
C ASN A 1032 -18.57 24.51 10.22
N THR A 1033 -19.23 24.17 9.11
CA THR A 1033 -18.64 23.30 8.07
C THR A 1033 -17.30 23.84 7.58
N SER A 1034 -16.26 23.00 7.68
CA SER A 1034 -14.91 23.26 7.16
C SER A 1034 -14.42 22.03 6.42
N GLU A 1035 -13.75 22.22 5.28
CA GLU A 1035 -13.18 21.13 4.48
C GLU A 1035 -14.20 20.02 4.08
N ASN A 1036 -15.48 20.40 3.95
CA ASN A 1036 -16.65 19.53 3.74
C ASN A 1036 -17.00 18.60 4.91
N VAL A 1037 -16.48 18.86 6.12
CA VAL A 1037 -16.89 18.17 7.34
C VAL A 1037 -17.85 19.10 8.11
N PRO A 1038 -19.11 18.70 8.37
CA PRO A 1038 -20.05 19.48 9.16
C PRO A 1038 -19.50 19.80 10.56
N GLY A 1039 -19.67 21.05 11.00
CA GLY A 1039 -19.26 21.51 12.34
C GLY A 1039 -20.33 21.25 13.40
N LEU A 1040 -19.98 21.45 14.66
CA LEU A 1040 -20.89 21.23 15.80
C LEU A 1040 -22.20 22.01 15.65
N ALA A 1041 -22.17 23.24 15.12
CA ALA A 1041 -23.37 24.03 14.96
C ALA A 1041 -24.37 23.40 13.99
N GLU A 1042 -23.90 22.75 12.91
CA GLU A 1042 -24.78 22.06 11.96
C GLU A 1042 -25.23 20.70 12.50
N LEU A 1043 -24.30 19.93 13.09
CA LEU A 1043 -24.58 18.60 13.63
C LEU A 1043 -25.57 18.60 14.81
N THR A 1044 -25.67 19.71 15.54
CA THR A 1044 -26.55 19.82 16.73
C THR A 1044 -27.74 20.76 16.53
N GLY A 1045 -27.92 21.36 15.34
CA GLY A 1045 -28.95 22.37 15.11
C GLY A 1045 -28.75 23.65 15.97
N ALA A 1046 -27.49 23.99 16.26
CA ALA A 1046 -27.09 25.13 17.08
C ALA A 1046 -26.66 26.34 16.22
N ILE A 1047 -26.39 27.47 16.88
CA ILE A 1047 -25.86 28.69 16.25
C ILE A 1047 -24.34 28.75 16.48
N GLY A 1048 -23.57 28.93 15.41
CA GLY A 1048 -22.13 29.17 15.47
C GLY A 1048 -21.82 30.66 15.60
N ILE A 1049 -21.03 31.06 16.60
CA ILE A 1049 -20.60 32.44 16.81
C ILE A 1049 -19.07 32.48 16.86
N ALA A 1050 -18.43 33.09 15.86
CA ALA A 1050 -16.98 33.27 15.91
C ALA A 1050 -16.65 34.39 16.90
N VAL A 1051 -15.70 34.14 17.78
CA VAL A 1051 -15.19 35.13 18.74
C VAL A 1051 -13.77 35.47 18.34
N SER A 1052 -13.48 36.76 18.20
CA SER A 1052 -12.12 37.19 17.84
C SER A 1052 -11.76 38.57 18.37
N ASN A 1053 -10.45 38.78 18.52
CA ASN A 1053 -9.88 40.07 18.86
C ASN A 1053 -9.90 41.02 17.66
N LYS A 1054 -10.32 42.28 17.87
CA LYS A 1054 -10.35 43.29 16.80
C LYS A 1054 -9.73 44.61 17.28
N ALA A 1055 -8.61 44.98 16.68
CA ALA A 1055 -7.96 46.25 16.98
C ALA A 1055 -8.86 47.44 16.58
N GLY A 1056 -8.82 48.52 17.37
CA GLY A 1056 -9.49 49.78 17.06
C GLY A 1056 -10.97 49.86 17.44
N ILE A 1057 -11.51 48.87 18.18
CA ILE A 1057 -12.85 48.94 18.77
C ILE A 1057 -12.77 49.29 20.27
N GLN A 1058 -13.82 49.91 20.81
CA GLN A 1058 -13.98 50.13 22.26
C GLN A 1058 -14.92 49.05 22.83
N GLY A 1059 -14.44 48.28 23.81
CA GLY A 1059 -15.23 47.22 24.46
C GLY A 1059 -15.45 46.00 23.56
N ALA A 1060 -16.59 45.32 23.73
CA ALA A 1060 -16.97 44.16 22.94
C ALA A 1060 -18.40 44.30 22.38
N TYR A 1061 -18.62 43.80 21.17
CA TYR A 1061 -19.94 43.80 20.53
C TYR A 1061 -20.14 42.54 19.67
N GLY A 1062 -21.40 42.16 19.49
CA GLY A 1062 -21.82 41.13 18.55
C GLY A 1062 -22.42 41.71 17.28
N THR A 1063 -22.21 41.03 16.16
CA THR A 1063 -22.72 41.43 14.84
C THR A 1063 -22.98 40.19 14.00
N LYS A 1064 -23.74 40.32 12.90
CA LYS A 1064 -23.72 39.31 11.83
C LYS A 1064 -22.34 39.27 11.16
N VAL A 1065 -22.06 38.24 10.36
CA VAL A 1065 -20.83 38.13 9.55
C VAL A 1065 -20.61 39.41 8.74
N VAL A 1066 -19.49 40.09 8.99
CA VAL A 1066 -19.06 41.29 8.26
C VAL A 1066 -17.90 40.89 7.35
N GLY A 1067 -18.17 40.77 6.05
CA GLY A 1067 -17.17 40.35 5.05
C GLY A 1067 -17.66 39.19 4.20
N ARG A 1068 -16.72 38.49 3.54
CA ARG A 1068 -17.02 37.31 2.73
C ARG A 1068 -17.25 36.10 3.65
N PRO A 1069 -18.36 35.35 3.53
CA PRO A 1069 -18.58 34.14 4.32
C PRO A 1069 -17.49 33.08 4.06
N GLN A 1070 -17.16 32.29 5.08
CA GLN A 1070 -16.26 31.15 4.96
C GLN A 1070 -16.73 30.16 3.88
N ASN A 1071 -15.79 29.70 3.05
CA ASN A 1071 -16.06 28.64 2.09
C ASN A 1071 -16.05 27.28 2.79
N PRO A 1072 -17.16 26.51 2.79
CA PRO A 1072 -17.25 25.24 3.50
C PRO A 1072 -16.34 24.15 2.93
N LYS A 1073 -15.85 24.31 1.69
CA LYS A 1073 -14.94 23.35 1.03
C LYS A 1073 -13.47 23.60 1.33
N LYS A 1074 -13.14 24.62 2.12
CA LYS A 1074 -11.77 25.08 2.37
C LYS A 1074 -11.50 25.19 3.86
N PRO A 1075 -10.22 25.09 4.29
CA PRO A 1075 -9.84 25.40 5.65
C PRO A 1075 -10.24 26.84 6.02
N VAL A 1076 -10.53 27.06 7.30
CA VAL A 1076 -10.87 28.40 7.82
C VAL A 1076 -9.76 29.41 7.51
N GLY A 1077 -10.13 30.56 6.92
CA GLY A 1077 -9.21 31.65 6.60
C GLY A 1077 -8.39 31.47 5.33
N PHE A 1078 -8.53 30.35 4.59
CA PHE A 1078 -7.75 30.08 3.37
C PHE A 1078 -7.97 31.10 2.23
N ASP A 1079 -9.19 31.62 2.08
CA ASP A 1079 -9.55 32.59 1.02
C ASP A 1079 -10.05 33.94 1.57
N GLY A 1080 -9.69 34.26 2.82
CA GLY A 1080 -10.12 35.47 3.51
C GLY A 1080 -11.60 35.46 3.95
N GLY A 1081 -12.24 34.29 3.93
CA GLY A 1081 -13.59 34.10 4.46
C GLY A 1081 -13.65 34.24 5.99
N VAL A 1082 -14.76 34.76 6.49
CA VAL A 1082 -15.06 34.92 7.92
C VAL A 1082 -15.94 33.75 8.38
N PRO A 1083 -15.52 32.95 9.38
CA PRO A 1083 -16.27 31.79 9.88
C PRO A 1083 -17.43 32.23 10.79
N GLY A 1084 -18.44 31.39 11.02
CA GLY A 1084 -19.54 31.65 11.97
C GLY A 1084 -20.84 32.13 11.33
N ASP A 1085 -21.97 31.95 12.04
CA ASP A 1085 -23.27 32.52 11.68
C ASP A 1085 -23.40 33.96 12.20
N LEU A 1086 -22.84 34.21 13.38
CA LEU A 1086 -22.68 35.52 14.01
C LEU A 1086 -21.21 35.71 14.41
N GLN A 1087 -20.84 36.93 14.79
CA GLN A 1087 -19.52 37.31 15.27
C GLN A 1087 -19.63 38.01 16.62
N ILE A 1088 -18.64 37.81 17.48
CA ILE A 1088 -18.35 38.66 18.62
C ILE A 1088 -16.92 39.18 18.46
N TYR A 1089 -16.77 40.50 18.45
CA TYR A 1089 -15.47 41.15 18.46
C TYR A 1089 -15.17 41.70 19.84
N VAL A 1090 -13.98 41.40 20.32
CA VAL A 1090 -13.47 41.83 21.63
C VAL A 1090 -12.27 42.75 21.40
N GLN A 1091 -12.16 43.78 22.23
CA GLN A 1091 -10.95 44.58 22.28
C GLN A 1091 -9.77 43.70 22.78
N PRO A 1092 -8.68 43.57 21.99
CA PRO A 1092 -7.58 42.64 22.26
C PRO A 1092 -6.93 42.77 23.62
#